data_AF-A0A3E0P4L9-F1
#
_entry.id   AF-A0A3E0P4L9-F1
#
_cell.length_a   1.000
_cell.length_b   1.000
_cell.length_c   1.000
_cell.angle_alpha   90.00
_cell.angle_beta   90.00
_cell.angle_gamma   90.00
#
_symmetry.space_group_name_H-M   'P 1'
#
loop_
_entity.id
_entity.type
_entity.pdbx_description
1 polymer ?
#
loop_
_entity_poly.entity_id
_entity_poly.type
_entity_poly.pdbx_seq_one_letter_code
_entity_poly.pdbx_strand_id
1 'polypeptide(L)'
;MNRRPALRRFCNAPRHDYNRNSVHRAGTRGVPSALPSGSHRGNSVMIRSRFGNRLWAAMLLVVLVGSVTAQAREEITIYRDGFGTPHVFADSAEGACFGHGYAQASDRLEELLKQYMRASGTMSEAFGPSFFRDDYRQRLYRHAAVSKEKYPSLDDKTRSLIEAYQAGVKQYMAEHPSEVPDWAPEIEPWMCVALGRYIIWGWPEGEAGGDLRRIGIEPDPVEYHGSNEWLVAADRTAYDAPIALIDPHLSWYGAFRFYEARLYGGEIEFSGMAILGNPLPALGHSRYCSIAMTTGGPDTSDVYEEELNPDNPRQYRYDGAWLDMEVIPEVIKVKTDEGVDEQTVEIEYTRHGPVVARKDGKAYVFAIPYADQVGLAEQTYKMCVAKNLEEMKEALAMQQLMMQNIMIGTTEGDIYYVRVGRVPVRPKGYDHKGAMPGNTSKADWQGIHPFEDLVQIENPPQGYMQNCNVSPQFLMKGCPLEPSPEAPYLFNGFTSFDNAHDNPLHQRAAMCVELLHNAQNMTVDQAIDIAMSPAVYGVEPWQELLRKAWSDSKNAGDNEDLRTFYELIIHWNGRCDANSTGAIAYKYWKELFGDDVKTADRAGMPPPESVTDEMLLEKLAAAAKALKKDFGRLDVAYGDVYRVGRRGTGENWPVSGGSVRQIATPRAISFDRLDGTPQYLGRGGQTSTQIVLLTEPPKSWTVLPLGESDDADSPHYDDQAEKLFSHGRMKPTYFLDKEGLLDHATDKVVVYRNGDAPAPQPAKKAKKQAVYKQTQNIVYGETDGIGLVLDVFAPTGKSNGLGIVDVASGAYHSDRGKMDEHRRARVYDTFCGKGYTMFAVRPGSITKFSVPEMAKNLDKGIAWVKEHADQYGIDPNRLGLTGASAGGHLASLAAVTADDSTAVKAAGVFFPPTNFLEYRGVKLSDDAPKEHVERLTRFAFPPGNGPVSTSELAEKLEALSPALLVTPQAPPFLLIHGDADPLVPLAQSKMLLAALEKAGVPAELIVKKGGGHPWLTIHEEVQIMADWFDEQLSEK
;
A
#
# COMPACT_ATOMS: atom_id res chain seq x y z
N MET A 1 -51.46 10.61 29.57
CA MET A 1 -51.81 10.04 30.91
C MET A 1 -50.99 8.77 31.10
N ASN A 2 -49.84 8.86 31.77
CA ASN A 2 -49.62 8.45 33.18
C ASN A 2 -49.78 6.94 33.45
N ARG A 3 -48.68 6.16 33.49
CA ARG A 3 -47.84 5.84 34.67
C ARG A 3 -46.89 4.64 34.43
N ARG A 4 -45.70 4.75 35.04
CA ARG A 4 -44.65 3.72 35.26
C ARG A 4 -45.09 2.61 36.24
N PRO A 5 -44.30 1.54 36.41
CA PRO A 5 -43.26 1.49 37.48
C PRO A 5 -41.91 0.88 36.98
N ALA A 6 -40.71 1.38 37.25
CA ALA A 6 -39.92 1.52 38.49
C ALA A 6 -39.28 0.22 39.05
N LEU A 7 -38.00 0.01 38.70
CA LEU A 7 -36.82 -0.38 39.52
C LEU A 7 -36.89 -1.55 40.51
N ARG A 8 -35.91 -2.49 40.38
CA ARG A 8 -35.09 -2.96 41.52
C ARG A 8 -33.72 -3.52 41.09
N ARG A 9 -32.68 -2.98 41.72
CA ARG A 9 -31.28 -3.43 41.76
C ARG A 9 -31.15 -4.81 42.41
N PHE A 10 -30.21 -5.62 41.94
CA PHE A 10 -29.57 -6.69 42.73
C PHE A 10 -28.06 -6.67 42.48
N CYS A 11 -27.31 -6.28 43.52
CA CYS A 11 -25.92 -6.66 43.74
C CYS A 11 -25.90 -7.68 44.89
N ASN A 12 -24.86 -8.51 44.87
CA ASN A 12 -24.37 -9.45 45.90
C ASN A 12 -24.68 -10.92 45.64
N ALA A 13 -23.62 -11.63 45.22
CA ALA A 13 -23.39 -13.05 45.42
C ALA A 13 -21.89 -13.24 45.83
N PRO A 14 -21.52 -14.34 46.50
CA PRO A 14 -20.78 -14.27 47.77
C PRO A 14 -19.30 -14.67 47.69
N ARG A 15 -18.53 -14.20 48.69
CA ARG A 15 -17.20 -14.70 49.04
C ARG A 15 -17.32 -16.08 49.69
N HIS A 16 -16.55 -17.05 49.20
CA HIS A 16 -16.27 -18.30 49.90
C HIS A 16 -14.78 -18.40 50.24
N ASP A 17 -14.51 -18.46 51.54
CA ASP A 17 -13.29 -18.96 52.16
C ASP A 17 -13.05 -20.44 51.78
N TYR A 18 -11.81 -20.80 51.48
CA TYR A 18 -11.24 -22.08 51.93
C TYR A 18 -9.74 -21.94 52.21
N ASN A 19 -9.37 -22.36 53.41
CA ASN A 19 -8.03 -22.37 53.94
C ASN A 19 -7.63 -23.82 54.28
N ARG A 20 -6.34 -24.13 54.08
CA ARG A 20 -5.53 -25.24 54.61
C ARG A 20 -5.63 -26.63 53.97
N ASN A 21 -4.51 -27.09 53.40
CA ASN A 21 -3.47 -27.80 54.16
C ASN A 21 -2.18 -27.98 53.34
N SER A 22 -1.06 -27.55 53.90
CA SER A 22 0.29 -27.95 53.50
C SER A 22 1.07 -28.34 54.75
N VAL A 23 1.86 -29.41 54.68
CA VAL A 23 2.68 -29.91 55.78
C VAL A 23 4.11 -30.20 55.29
N HIS A 24 5.05 -29.47 55.91
CA HIS A 24 6.45 -29.79 56.22
C HIS A 24 7.49 -29.77 55.09
N ARG A 25 8.75 -29.35 55.28
CA ARG A 25 9.62 -28.83 56.37
C ARG A 25 10.95 -28.47 55.63
N ALA A 26 11.91 -27.67 56.05
CA ALA A 26 12.27 -27.03 57.31
C ALA A 26 13.25 -25.88 56.99
N GLY A 27 13.25 -24.85 57.85
CA GLY A 27 14.19 -23.74 57.82
C GLY A 27 15.39 -23.93 58.76
N THR A 28 16.41 -23.11 58.51
CA THR A 28 17.61 -22.88 59.32
C THR A 28 17.44 -21.72 60.32
N ARG A 29 17.99 -21.83 61.54
CA ARG A 29 19.00 -20.92 62.15
C ARG A 29 19.20 -21.18 63.65
N GLY A 30 20.47 -21.16 64.10
CA GLY A 30 20.85 -20.55 65.38
C GLY A 30 22.07 -21.13 66.15
N VAL A 31 23.22 -20.40 66.12
CA VAL A 31 24.18 -19.97 67.20
C VAL A 31 24.76 -21.06 68.17
N PRO A 32 26.05 -21.07 68.67
CA PRO A 32 26.77 -19.93 69.26
C PRO A 32 28.33 -19.86 69.29
N SER A 33 28.79 -18.71 69.82
CA SER A 33 30.10 -18.22 70.33
C SER A 33 31.25 -19.18 70.69
N ALA A 34 32.51 -18.77 70.42
CA ALA A 34 33.61 -18.53 71.40
C ALA A 34 35.00 -18.30 70.72
N LEU A 35 35.78 -17.34 71.26
CA LEU A 35 37.22 -17.04 71.05
C LEU A 35 38.15 -18.09 71.73
N PRO A 36 39.52 -18.01 71.79
CA PRO A 36 40.54 -17.12 71.15
C PRO A 36 41.84 -17.83 70.63
N SER A 37 42.79 -17.02 70.12
CA SER A 37 44.25 -17.01 70.43
C SER A 37 45.28 -17.40 69.34
N GLY A 38 46.37 -16.60 69.28
CA GLY A 38 47.66 -16.91 68.62
C GLY A 38 48.18 -15.82 67.66
N SER A 39 48.62 -14.63 68.13
CA SER A 39 50.04 -14.18 68.19
C SER A 39 50.90 -14.55 66.96
N HIS A 40 51.47 -13.61 66.20
CA HIS A 40 52.69 -12.92 66.61
C HIS A 40 52.93 -11.55 65.93
N ARG A 41 53.60 -10.69 66.71
CA ARG A 41 54.12 -9.36 66.40
C ARG A 41 55.43 -9.44 65.59
N GLY A 42 55.73 -8.37 64.87
CA GLY A 42 57.09 -8.03 64.42
C GLY A 42 57.16 -6.60 63.86
N ASN A 43 57.40 -5.63 64.74
CA ASN A 43 57.71 -4.23 64.42
C ASN A 43 59.09 -4.10 63.74
N SER A 44 59.24 -3.02 62.95
CA SER A 44 60.33 -2.03 63.02
C SER A 44 61.01 -1.69 61.69
N VAL A 45 60.62 -0.51 61.23
CA VAL A 45 61.32 0.50 60.43
C VAL A 45 62.86 0.55 60.60
N MET A 46 63.62 0.66 59.50
CA MET A 46 64.61 1.73 59.27
C MET A 46 65.19 1.77 57.83
N ILE A 47 64.94 2.90 57.15
CA ILE A 47 65.90 3.82 56.51
C ILE A 47 66.67 3.42 55.22
N ARG A 48 66.38 4.24 54.18
CA ARG A 48 67.20 4.80 53.07
C ARG A 48 67.37 4.06 51.73
N SER A 49 66.71 4.70 50.76
CA SER A 49 67.25 5.30 49.52
C SER A 49 67.50 4.46 48.26
N ARG A 50 66.65 4.78 47.28
CA ARG A 50 66.92 5.09 45.86
C ARG A 50 67.50 3.99 44.95
N PHE A 51 66.81 3.89 43.81
CA PHE A 51 67.12 3.20 42.54
C PHE A 51 66.83 1.70 42.48
N GLY A 52 65.91 1.35 41.58
CA GLY A 52 65.66 -0.03 41.19
C GLY A 52 64.23 -0.32 40.74
N ASN A 53 63.64 0.52 39.88
CA ASN A 53 62.36 0.21 39.24
C ASN A 53 62.62 -0.29 37.81
N ARG A 54 61.83 -1.31 37.43
CA ARG A 54 61.76 -2.01 36.12
C ARG A 54 62.60 -3.27 36.04
N LEU A 55 62.01 -4.41 36.42
CA LEU A 55 62.10 -5.68 35.68
C LEU A 55 61.29 -6.86 36.26
N TRP A 56 60.63 -6.71 37.42
CA TRP A 56 59.92 -7.84 38.07
C TRP A 56 58.39 -7.74 38.14
N ALA A 57 57.77 -6.86 37.34
CA ALA A 57 56.30 -6.76 37.23
C ALA A 57 55.72 -7.45 35.97
N ALA A 58 56.55 -8.04 35.11
CA ALA A 58 56.12 -8.56 33.81
C ALA A 58 55.70 -10.04 33.81
N MET A 59 55.90 -10.80 34.90
CA MET A 59 55.65 -12.25 34.93
C MET A 59 54.40 -12.69 35.72
N LEU A 60 53.72 -11.77 36.42
CA LEU A 60 52.44 -12.04 37.10
C LEU A 60 51.23 -11.47 36.35
N LEU A 61 51.45 -10.79 35.22
CA LEU A 61 50.39 -10.31 34.32
C LEU A 61 50.03 -11.31 33.20
N VAL A 62 50.71 -12.47 33.13
CA VAL A 62 50.54 -13.47 32.05
C VAL A 62 49.61 -14.62 32.45
N VAL A 63 49.09 -14.65 33.68
CA VAL A 63 48.09 -15.67 34.13
C VAL A 63 46.72 -15.04 34.47
N LEU A 64 46.54 -13.75 34.21
CA LEU A 64 45.23 -13.06 34.27
C LEU A 64 44.72 -12.58 32.90
N VAL A 65 45.40 -12.97 31.82
CA VAL A 65 44.94 -12.81 30.43
C VAL A 65 44.68 -14.20 29.88
N GLY A 66 43.54 -14.78 30.26
CA GLY A 66 43.22 -16.17 29.90
C GLY A 66 41.81 -16.61 30.26
N SER A 67 40.89 -15.67 30.36
CA SER A 67 39.45 -15.94 30.36
C SER A 67 38.74 -14.67 29.93
N VAL A 68 39.00 -14.26 28.68
CA VAL A 68 37.91 -13.69 27.89
C VAL A 68 36.91 -14.83 27.85
N THR A 69 35.84 -14.75 28.63
CA THR A 69 34.66 -15.57 28.39
C THR A 69 34.32 -15.31 26.94
N ALA A 70 34.61 -16.27 26.05
CA ALA A 70 34.12 -16.26 24.69
C ALA A 70 32.61 -16.08 24.84
N GLN A 71 32.13 -14.88 24.51
CA GLN A 71 30.72 -14.55 24.62
C GLN A 71 30.00 -15.55 23.73
N ALA A 72 29.13 -16.36 24.31
CA ALA A 72 28.53 -17.48 23.61
C ALA A 72 27.79 -16.94 22.38
N ARG A 73 28.27 -17.34 21.20
CA ARG A 73 27.66 -17.04 19.91
C ARG A 73 26.44 -17.95 19.78
N GLU A 74 25.25 -17.38 19.72
CA GLU A 74 24.02 -18.15 19.49
C GLU A 74 23.94 -18.52 18.01
N GLU A 75 23.76 -19.80 17.71
CA GLU A 75 23.52 -20.30 16.36
C GLU A 75 22.02 -20.23 16.05
N ILE A 76 21.68 -19.66 14.90
CA ILE A 76 20.29 -19.50 14.45
C ILE A 76 20.18 -20.19 13.10
N THR A 77 19.25 -21.14 13.00
CA THR A 77 19.01 -21.90 11.78
C THR A 77 17.71 -21.45 11.13
N ILE A 78 17.75 -21.10 9.85
CA ILE A 78 16.60 -20.74 9.03
C ILE A 78 16.44 -21.81 7.97
N TYR A 79 15.31 -22.53 8.00
CA TYR A 79 14.91 -23.41 6.90
C TYR A 79 13.89 -22.69 6.03
N ARG A 80 13.94 -22.88 4.71
CA ARG A 80 12.88 -22.40 3.80
C ARG A 80 12.09 -23.59 3.26
N ASP A 81 10.76 -23.48 3.29
CA ASP A 81 9.88 -24.51 2.73
C ASP A 81 9.87 -24.48 1.18
N GLY A 82 9.03 -25.32 0.56
CA GLY A 82 8.87 -25.40 -0.90
C GLY A 82 8.39 -24.12 -1.60
N PHE A 83 7.93 -23.13 -0.83
CA PHE A 83 7.41 -21.84 -1.29
C PHE A 83 8.22 -20.66 -0.71
N GLY A 84 9.42 -20.95 -0.18
CA GLY A 84 10.37 -19.94 0.28
C GLY A 84 10.11 -19.40 1.69
N THR A 85 9.07 -19.85 2.40
CA THR A 85 8.74 -19.26 3.70
C THR A 85 9.76 -19.66 4.77
N PRO A 86 10.30 -18.70 5.56
CA PRO A 86 11.30 -19.00 6.58
C PRO A 86 10.71 -19.63 7.85
N HIS A 87 11.41 -20.65 8.34
CA HIS A 87 11.25 -21.27 9.66
C HIS A 87 12.52 -21.03 10.46
N VAL A 88 12.46 -20.09 11.40
CA VAL A 88 13.58 -19.62 12.21
C VAL A 88 13.63 -20.39 13.53
N PHE A 89 14.74 -21.09 13.75
CA PHE A 89 15.03 -21.82 14.99
C PHE A 89 16.20 -21.16 15.73
N ALA A 90 15.97 -20.80 16.99
CA ALA A 90 16.93 -20.21 17.89
C ALA A 90 16.69 -20.71 19.34
N ASP A 91 17.66 -20.49 20.24
CA ASP A 91 17.52 -20.85 21.64
C ASP A 91 16.76 -19.77 22.44
N SER A 92 16.83 -18.51 21.99
CA SER A 92 16.23 -17.34 22.63
C SER A 92 15.20 -16.62 21.74
N ALA A 93 14.29 -15.87 22.37
CA ALA A 93 13.33 -15.02 21.67
C ALA A 93 14.02 -13.92 20.84
N GLU A 94 15.10 -13.35 21.38
CA GLU A 94 15.97 -12.41 20.67
C GLU A 94 16.63 -13.09 19.45
N GLY A 95 16.95 -14.38 19.53
CA GLY A 95 17.56 -15.14 18.44
C GLY A 95 16.54 -15.40 17.32
N ALA A 96 15.30 -15.70 17.68
CA ALA A 96 14.21 -15.81 16.73
C ALA A 96 13.95 -14.47 16.01
N CYS A 97 13.90 -13.35 16.74
CA CYS A 97 13.77 -12.01 16.16
C CYS A 97 14.96 -11.65 15.25
N PHE A 98 16.19 -11.98 15.65
CA PHE A 98 17.39 -11.81 14.83
C PHE A 98 17.28 -12.56 13.50
N GLY A 99 16.97 -13.86 13.54
CA GLY A 99 16.82 -14.67 12.34
C GLY A 99 15.68 -14.18 11.45
N HIS A 100 14.59 -13.68 12.04
CA HIS A 100 13.48 -13.08 11.31
C HIS A 100 13.89 -11.81 10.56
N GLY A 101 14.69 -10.93 11.19
CA GLY A 101 15.23 -9.73 10.54
C GLY A 101 16.16 -10.07 9.39
N TYR A 102 17.01 -11.08 9.55
CA TYR A 102 17.86 -11.59 8.48
C TYR A 102 17.03 -12.14 7.31
N ALA A 103 16.00 -12.96 7.59
CA ALA A 103 15.14 -13.54 6.57
C ALA A 103 14.35 -12.47 5.78
N GLN A 104 13.71 -11.52 6.48
CA GLN A 104 12.99 -10.42 5.83
C GLN A 104 13.91 -9.58 4.93
N ALA A 105 15.13 -9.30 5.37
CA ALA A 105 16.12 -8.60 4.56
C ALA A 105 16.49 -9.41 3.31
N SER A 106 16.71 -10.72 3.45
CA SER A 106 17.06 -11.58 2.30
C SER A 106 15.99 -11.69 1.22
N ASP A 107 14.72 -11.52 1.58
CA ASP A 107 13.64 -11.62 0.60
C ASP A 107 13.19 -10.27 0.04
N ARG A 108 13.24 -9.20 0.86
CA ARG A 108 12.55 -7.92 0.58
C ARG A 108 13.27 -6.68 1.15
N LEU A 109 14.62 -6.65 1.16
CA LEU A 109 15.42 -5.56 1.75
C LEU A 109 14.99 -4.15 1.33
N GLU A 110 14.82 -3.91 0.02
CA GLU A 110 14.51 -2.56 -0.48
C GLU A 110 13.16 -2.05 0.06
N GLU A 111 12.13 -2.90 0.04
CA GLU A 111 10.81 -2.54 0.54
C GLU A 111 10.80 -2.38 2.06
N LEU A 112 11.59 -3.18 2.79
CA LEU A 112 11.78 -3.04 4.24
C LEU A 112 12.37 -1.66 4.58
N LEU A 113 13.40 -1.22 3.85
CA LEU A 113 14.00 0.10 4.06
C LEU A 113 13.04 1.24 3.73
N LYS A 114 12.23 1.09 2.66
CA LYS A 114 11.16 2.04 2.32
C LYS A 114 10.13 2.16 3.44
N GLN A 115 9.79 1.08 4.14
CA GLN A 115 8.84 1.12 5.26
C GLN A 115 9.32 2.05 6.39
N TYR A 116 10.60 2.00 6.73
CA TYR A 116 11.17 2.91 7.73
C TYR A 116 11.17 4.36 7.26
N MET A 117 11.41 4.61 5.97
CA MET A 117 11.35 5.96 5.41
C MET A 117 9.91 6.50 5.35
N ARG A 118 8.92 5.66 4.99
CA ARG A 118 7.49 6.01 5.04
C ARG A 118 7.12 6.43 6.44
N ALA A 119 7.41 5.61 7.45
CA ALA A 119 7.08 5.92 8.84
C ALA A 119 7.84 7.13 9.40
N SER A 120 9.04 7.40 8.89
CA SER A 120 9.87 8.52 9.37
C SER A 120 9.56 9.85 8.67
N GLY A 121 8.79 9.84 7.57
CA GLY A 121 8.56 11.02 6.76
C GLY A 121 9.83 11.53 6.08
N THR A 122 10.54 10.61 5.42
CA THR A 122 11.78 10.89 4.67
C THR A 122 11.78 10.29 3.26
N MET A 123 10.65 9.83 2.73
CA MET A 123 10.57 9.27 1.38
C MET A 123 10.96 10.30 0.31
N SER A 124 10.59 11.57 0.50
CA SER A 124 10.92 12.64 -0.44
C SER A 124 12.42 12.92 -0.53
N GLU A 125 13.20 12.62 0.51
CA GLU A 125 14.68 12.76 0.51
C GLU A 125 15.34 11.80 -0.48
N ALA A 126 14.73 10.65 -0.77
CA ALA A 126 15.27 9.63 -1.68
C ALA A 126 14.53 9.56 -3.02
N PHE A 127 13.23 9.81 -3.02
CA PHE A 127 12.33 9.56 -4.15
C PHE A 127 11.66 10.83 -4.70
N GLY A 128 11.94 11.99 -4.10
CA GLY A 128 11.60 13.29 -4.66
C GLY A 128 10.21 13.82 -4.27
N PRO A 129 9.76 14.90 -4.93
CA PRO A 129 8.67 15.76 -4.45
C PRO A 129 7.30 15.09 -4.40
N SER A 130 7.07 13.99 -5.12
CA SER A 130 5.80 13.25 -5.05
C SER A 130 5.48 12.74 -3.64
N PHE A 131 6.51 12.53 -2.81
CA PHE A 131 6.39 12.07 -1.44
C PHE A 131 6.37 13.20 -0.41
N PHE A 132 6.49 14.48 -0.81
CA PHE A 132 6.55 15.60 0.13
C PHE A 132 5.32 15.65 1.03
N ARG A 133 4.13 15.45 0.46
CA ARG A 133 2.87 15.46 1.21
C ARG A 133 2.79 14.30 2.20
N ASP A 134 3.26 13.12 1.81
CA ASP A 134 3.31 11.94 2.68
C ASP A 134 4.28 12.16 3.85
N ASP A 135 5.45 12.75 3.56
CA ASP A 135 6.45 13.10 4.57
C ASP A 135 5.95 14.18 5.53
N TYR A 136 5.31 15.22 4.99
CA TYR A 136 4.65 16.26 5.79
C TYR A 136 3.62 15.65 6.74
N ARG A 137 2.76 14.76 6.23
CA ARG A 137 1.73 14.08 7.02
C ARG A 137 2.34 13.20 8.13
N GLN A 138 3.44 12.51 7.87
CA GLN A 138 4.13 11.73 8.90
C GLN A 138 4.75 12.59 10.00
N ARG A 139 5.23 13.79 9.64
CA ARG A 139 5.77 14.78 10.60
C ARG A 139 4.68 15.48 11.39
N LEU A 140 3.53 15.75 10.76
CA LEU A 140 2.30 16.22 11.42
C LEU A 140 1.86 15.30 12.56
N TYR A 141 1.99 13.98 12.38
CA TYR A 141 1.67 12.99 13.42
C TYR A 141 2.87 12.56 14.28
N ARG A 142 4.05 13.15 14.03
CA ARG A 142 5.26 12.99 14.83
C ARG A 142 5.65 11.52 15.04
N HIS A 143 5.44 10.65 14.05
CA HIS A 143 5.71 9.22 14.19
C HIS A 143 7.17 8.96 14.59
N ALA A 144 8.13 9.53 13.87
CA ALA A 144 9.56 9.42 14.21
C ALA A 144 9.91 10.12 15.53
N ALA A 145 9.48 11.38 15.70
CA ALA A 145 9.87 12.18 16.86
C ALA A 145 9.43 11.55 18.19
N VAL A 146 8.16 11.15 18.30
CA VAL A 146 7.62 10.49 19.50
C VAL A 146 8.27 9.12 19.72
N SER A 147 8.49 8.35 18.65
CA SER A 147 9.15 7.04 18.78
C SER A 147 10.57 7.17 19.29
N LYS A 148 11.34 8.12 18.78
CA LYS A 148 12.72 8.37 19.20
C LYS A 148 12.80 8.85 20.64
N GLU A 149 11.90 9.77 21.03
CA GLU A 149 11.81 10.29 22.39
C GLU A 149 11.45 9.20 23.41
N LYS A 150 10.47 8.34 23.09
CA LYS A 150 9.89 7.38 24.03
C LYS A 150 10.44 5.96 23.91
N TYR A 151 11.30 5.66 22.94
CA TYR A 151 11.96 4.34 22.85
C TYR A 151 12.66 3.93 24.16
N PRO A 152 13.37 4.82 24.88
CA PRO A 152 13.96 4.49 26.19
C PRO A 152 12.94 4.20 27.30
N SER A 153 11.65 4.53 27.13
CA SER A 153 10.60 4.22 28.11
C SER A 153 9.91 2.88 27.88
N LEU A 154 10.21 2.18 26.78
CA LEU A 154 9.77 0.79 26.59
C LEU A 154 10.35 -0.12 27.69
N ASP A 155 9.79 -1.30 27.87
CA ASP A 155 10.40 -2.29 28.75
C ASP A 155 11.66 -2.91 28.10
N ASP A 156 12.54 -3.48 28.92
CA ASP A 156 13.82 -4.04 28.47
C ASP A 156 13.63 -5.20 27.48
N LYS A 157 12.58 -6.00 27.64
CA LYS A 157 12.31 -7.15 26.78
C LYS A 157 11.87 -6.69 25.39
N THR A 158 10.94 -5.74 25.30
CA THR A 158 10.53 -5.21 24.00
C THR A 158 11.70 -4.56 23.25
N ARG A 159 12.57 -3.83 23.97
CA ARG A 159 13.79 -3.28 23.36
C ARG A 159 14.73 -4.36 22.84
N SER A 160 15.01 -5.40 23.64
CA SER A 160 15.95 -6.46 23.24
C SER A 160 15.49 -7.19 21.97
N LEU A 161 14.19 -7.43 21.83
CA LEU A 161 13.61 -8.07 20.63
C LEU A 161 13.76 -7.18 19.39
N ILE A 162 13.50 -5.88 19.50
CA ILE A 162 13.65 -4.91 18.39
C ILE A 162 15.12 -4.80 17.98
N GLU A 163 16.03 -4.66 18.95
CA GLU A 163 17.47 -4.53 18.69
C GLU A 163 18.04 -5.79 18.04
N ALA A 164 17.64 -6.98 18.51
CA ALA A 164 18.06 -8.23 17.93
C ALA A 164 17.57 -8.39 16.48
N TYR A 165 16.31 -8.04 16.20
CA TYR A 165 15.78 -8.03 14.84
C TYR A 165 16.57 -7.10 13.92
N GLN A 166 16.84 -5.86 14.34
CA GLN A 166 17.63 -4.94 13.53
C GLN A 166 19.08 -5.38 13.35
N ALA A 167 19.67 -6.06 14.32
CA ALA A 167 20.99 -6.66 14.17
C ALA A 167 21.00 -7.73 13.07
N GLY A 168 19.92 -8.51 12.92
CA GLY A 168 19.74 -9.46 11.82
C GLY A 168 19.68 -8.78 10.45
N VAL A 169 18.87 -7.71 10.32
CA VAL A 169 18.79 -6.89 9.10
C VAL A 169 20.15 -6.29 8.75
N LYS A 170 20.84 -5.70 9.72
CA LYS A 170 22.17 -5.09 9.54
C LYS A 170 23.23 -6.12 9.15
N GLN A 171 23.16 -7.35 9.67
CA GLN A 171 24.07 -8.41 9.27
C GLN A 171 23.87 -8.75 7.78
N TYR A 172 22.63 -8.94 7.34
CA TYR A 172 22.34 -9.18 5.92
C TYR A 172 22.89 -8.06 5.03
N MET A 173 22.62 -6.80 5.38
CA MET A 173 23.15 -5.64 4.64
C MET A 173 24.68 -5.61 4.56
N ALA A 174 25.38 -6.05 5.62
CA ALA A 174 26.83 -6.08 5.67
C ALA A 174 27.42 -7.20 4.79
N GLU A 175 26.73 -8.35 4.71
CA GLU A 175 27.10 -9.49 3.88
C GLU A 175 26.74 -9.28 2.40
N HIS A 176 25.70 -8.49 2.12
CA HIS A 176 25.16 -8.22 0.78
C HIS A 176 25.23 -6.73 0.39
N PRO A 177 26.42 -6.09 0.41
CA PRO A 177 26.54 -4.64 0.21
C PRO A 177 26.16 -4.15 -1.20
N SER A 178 26.01 -5.04 -2.18
CA SER A 178 25.53 -4.72 -3.53
C SER A 178 24.00 -4.63 -3.62
N GLU A 179 23.28 -5.23 -2.68
CA GLU A 179 21.81 -5.20 -2.61
C GLU A 179 21.31 -4.02 -1.77
N VAL A 180 22.19 -3.40 -0.96
CA VAL A 180 21.86 -2.22 -0.17
C VAL A 180 21.75 -0.99 -1.07
N PRO A 181 20.57 -0.36 -1.20
CA PRO A 181 20.42 0.85 -2.01
C PRO A 181 21.24 2.02 -1.47
N ASP A 182 21.76 2.87 -2.36
CA ASP A 182 22.56 4.04 -1.97
C ASP A 182 21.80 5.04 -1.08
N TRP A 183 20.46 5.02 -1.13
CA TRP A 183 19.58 5.87 -0.32
C TRP A 183 19.17 5.25 1.02
N ALA A 184 19.62 4.03 1.33
CA ALA A 184 19.21 3.31 2.54
C ALA A 184 19.39 4.17 3.81
N PRO A 185 18.36 4.30 4.66
CA PRO A 185 18.47 5.04 5.91
C PRO A 185 19.40 4.33 6.89
N GLU A 186 19.99 5.08 7.82
CA GLU A 186 20.64 4.48 8.98
C GLU A 186 19.57 3.83 9.87
N ILE A 187 19.66 2.52 10.04
CA ILE A 187 18.67 1.77 10.81
C ILE A 187 18.88 2.01 12.32
N GLU A 188 17.88 2.61 12.97
CA GLU A 188 17.84 2.83 14.42
C GLU A 188 16.62 2.10 15.06
N PRO A 189 16.71 1.56 16.30
CA PRO A 189 15.65 0.73 16.89
C PRO A 189 14.28 1.37 16.98
N TRP A 190 14.21 2.68 17.20
CA TRP A 190 12.96 3.42 17.26
C TRP A 190 12.19 3.39 15.94
N MET A 191 12.82 3.06 14.80
CA MET A 191 12.15 2.95 13.50
C MET A 191 11.11 1.84 13.45
N CYS A 192 11.30 0.73 14.19
CA CYS A 192 10.27 -0.31 14.33
C CYS A 192 9.04 0.22 15.08
N VAL A 193 9.26 1.05 16.11
CA VAL A 193 8.17 1.70 16.86
C VAL A 193 7.45 2.73 15.99
N ALA A 194 8.21 3.52 15.22
CA ALA A 194 7.64 4.48 14.28
C ALA A 194 6.82 3.79 13.19
N LEU A 195 7.30 2.67 12.64
CA LEU A 195 6.56 1.85 11.69
C LEU A 195 5.26 1.30 12.30
N GLY A 196 5.31 0.77 13.52
CA GLY A 196 4.11 0.36 14.24
C GLY A 196 3.09 1.49 14.38
N ARG A 197 3.55 2.69 14.78
CA ARG A 197 2.70 3.88 14.90
C ARG A 197 2.12 4.33 13.56
N TYR A 198 2.92 4.38 12.50
CA TYR A 198 2.49 4.71 11.14
C TYR A 198 1.37 3.78 10.67
N ILE A 199 1.56 2.47 10.86
CA ILE A 199 0.59 1.46 10.45
C ILE A 199 -0.73 1.65 11.19
N ILE A 200 -0.73 1.81 12.51
CA ILE A 200 -2.00 1.91 13.28
C ILE A 200 -2.76 3.22 13.02
N TRP A 201 -2.11 4.26 12.49
CA TRP A 201 -2.69 5.60 12.41
C TRP A 201 -3.75 5.80 11.33
N GLY A 202 -3.67 5.03 10.24
CA GLY A 202 -4.56 5.24 9.09
C GLY A 202 -6.05 5.12 9.43
N TRP A 203 -6.40 4.23 10.37
CA TRP A 203 -7.78 4.03 10.83
C TRP A 203 -8.33 5.20 11.67
N PRO A 204 -7.72 5.60 12.81
CA PRO A 204 -8.20 6.72 13.59
C PRO A 204 -8.19 8.04 12.82
N GLU A 205 -7.24 8.23 11.90
CA GLU A 205 -7.23 9.40 11.02
C GLU A 205 -8.41 9.36 10.02
N GLY A 206 -8.70 8.20 9.45
CA GLY A 206 -9.83 8.01 8.55
C GLY A 206 -11.17 8.32 9.21
N GLU A 207 -11.34 7.98 10.49
CA GLU A 207 -12.53 8.28 11.29
C GLU A 207 -12.68 9.81 11.49
N ALA A 208 -11.65 10.50 12.00
CA ALA A 208 -11.67 11.95 12.16
C ALA A 208 -11.84 12.70 10.83
N GLY A 209 -11.25 12.19 9.75
CA GLY A 209 -11.48 12.70 8.40
C GLY A 209 -12.94 12.54 7.94
N GLY A 210 -13.63 11.49 8.41
CA GLY A 210 -15.07 11.31 8.23
C GLY A 210 -15.89 12.41 8.91
N ASP A 211 -15.59 12.76 10.16
CA ASP A 211 -16.23 13.89 10.86
C ASP A 211 -16.05 15.20 10.11
N LEU A 212 -14.83 15.44 9.62
CA LEU A 212 -14.49 16.67 8.91
C LEU A 212 -15.29 16.80 7.60
N ARG A 213 -15.44 15.70 6.85
CA ARG A 213 -16.29 15.66 5.64
C ARG A 213 -17.76 15.90 5.95
N ARG A 214 -18.27 15.33 7.05
CA ARG A 214 -19.68 15.50 7.46
C ARG A 214 -20.06 16.97 7.70
N ILE A 215 -19.08 17.82 8.05
CA ILE A 215 -19.27 19.27 8.22
C ILE A 215 -18.86 20.10 7.00
N GLY A 216 -18.62 19.46 5.85
CA GLY A 216 -18.34 20.12 4.57
C GLY A 216 -16.92 20.68 4.45
N ILE A 217 -15.95 20.00 5.07
CA ILE A 217 -14.52 20.27 4.91
C ILE A 217 -13.86 18.99 4.41
N GLU A 218 -13.25 19.05 3.23
CA GLU A 218 -12.59 17.89 2.62
C GLU A 218 -11.16 17.75 3.16
N PRO A 219 -10.83 16.71 3.94
CA PRO A 219 -9.46 16.38 4.29
C PRO A 219 -8.74 15.72 3.11
N ASP A 220 -7.44 15.54 3.28
CA ASP A 220 -6.64 14.69 2.40
C ASP A 220 -7.22 13.26 2.34
N PRO A 221 -7.16 12.60 1.17
CA PRO A 221 -7.67 11.25 1.05
C PRO A 221 -6.88 10.28 1.94
N VAL A 222 -7.62 9.38 2.60
CA VAL A 222 -7.09 8.26 3.37
C VAL A 222 -7.45 6.98 2.62
N GLU A 223 -6.54 6.01 2.57
CA GLU A 223 -6.78 4.75 1.87
C GLU A 223 -7.85 3.89 2.56
N TYR A 224 -8.59 3.12 1.76
CA TYR A 224 -9.62 2.18 2.22
C TYR A 224 -9.03 0.77 2.47
N HIS A 225 -9.45 0.10 3.55
CA HIS A 225 -8.99 -1.25 3.96
C HIS A 225 -10.18 -2.21 4.24
N GLY A 226 -10.12 -3.48 3.82
CA GLY A 226 -11.14 -4.53 4.09
C GLY A 226 -10.52 -5.82 4.67
N SER A 227 -11.31 -6.83 5.10
CA SER A 227 -10.85 -8.15 5.60
C SER A 227 -12.00 -9.17 5.82
N ASN A 228 -11.68 -10.47 5.94
CA ASN A 228 -12.52 -11.52 6.55
C ASN A 228 -11.85 -12.14 7.78
N GLU A 229 -12.67 -12.57 8.74
CA GLU A 229 -12.29 -13.53 9.78
C GLU A 229 -13.51 -14.36 10.19
N TRP A 230 -13.28 -15.57 10.67
CA TRP A 230 -14.31 -16.35 11.35
C TRP A 230 -13.71 -17.37 12.32
N LEU A 231 -14.52 -17.77 13.29
CA LEU A 231 -14.23 -18.84 14.24
C LEU A 231 -15.39 -19.84 14.25
N VAL A 232 -15.05 -21.11 14.35
CA VAL A 232 -15.99 -22.23 14.53
C VAL A 232 -15.57 -22.99 15.79
N ALA A 233 -16.49 -23.13 16.73
CA ALA A 233 -16.27 -23.82 18.00
C ALA A 233 -16.07 -25.32 17.80
N ALA A 234 -15.38 -25.94 18.77
CA ALA A 234 -14.99 -27.35 18.75
C ALA A 234 -16.15 -28.31 18.41
N ASP A 235 -17.32 -28.11 19.02
CA ASP A 235 -18.52 -28.95 18.88
C ASP A 235 -19.17 -28.91 17.48
N ARG A 236 -18.74 -27.98 16.63
CA ARG A 236 -19.16 -27.87 15.22
C ARG A 236 -18.12 -28.39 14.24
N THR A 237 -17.01 -28.94 14.72
CA THR A 237 -15.90 -29.45 13.89
C THR A 237 -15.82 -30.97 13.94
N ALA A 238 -15.16 -31.58 12.96
CA ALA A 238 -14.88 -33.02 12.95
C ALA A 238 -13.70 -33.43 13.86
N TYR A 239 -13.13 -32.49 14.61
CA TYR A 239 -11.88 -32.68 15.36
C TYR A 239 -12.00 -32.40 16.85
N ASP A 240 -13.19 -32.01 17.33
CA ASP A 240 -13.40 -31.54 18.70
C ASP A 240 -12.42 -30.39 19.08
N ALA A 241 -12.06 -29.55 18.12
CA ALA A 241 -11.13 -28.43 18.29
C ALA A 241 -11.54 -27.24 17.41
N PRO A 242 -11.40 -25.98 17.86
CA PRO A 242 -11.85 -24.83 17.06
C PRO A 242 -11.09 -24.69 15.74
N ILE A 243 -11.76 -24.12 14.73
CA ILE A 243 -11.14 -23.73 13.45
C ILE A 243 -11.27 -22.21 13.28
N ALA A 244 -10.16 -21.56 12.93
CA ALA A 244 -10.10 -20.12 12.67
C ALA A 244 -9.74 -19.82 11.20
N LEU A 245 -10.35 -18.78 10.63
CA LEU A 245 -9.88 -18.08 9.44
C LEU A 245 -9.26 -16.74 9.80
N ILE A 246 -8.06 -16.50 9.27
CA ILE A 246 -7.37 -15.22 9.31
C ILE A 246 -7.18 -14.78 7.86
N ASP A 247 -7.86 -13.73 7.41
CA ASP A 247 -7.91 -13.37 5.98
C ASP A 247 -8.00 -11.86 5.74
N PRO A 248 -6.91 -11.10 6.01
CA PRO A 248 -6.90 -9.66 5.80
C PRO A 248 -6.94 -9.28 4.31
N HIS A 249 -7.70 -8.23 3.96
CA HIS A 249 -7.88 -7.78 2.58
C HIS A 249 -7.24 -6.42 2.29
N LEU A 250 -5.96 -6.43 1.91
CA LEU A 250 -5.14 -5.24 1.69
C LEU A 250 -4.54 -5.24 0.27
N SER A 251 -3.74 -4.22 -0.04
CA SER A 251 -2.99 -4.15 -1.30
C SER A 251 -1.96 -5.28 -1.38
N TRP A 252 -1.78 -5.85 -2.57
CA TRP A 252 -0.69 -6.80 -2.84
C TRP A 252 0.67 -6.14 -3.07
N TYR A 253 0.73 -4.80 -2.92
CA TYR A 253 1.93 -3.99 -3.14
C TYR A 253 2.05 -2.91 -2.06
N GLY A 254 3.27 -2.49 -1.75
CA GLY A 254 3.55 -1.42 -0.79
C GLY A 254 3.46 -1.84 0.67
N ALA A 255 3.07 -0.90 1.54
CA ALA A 255 3.27 -0.95 2.98
C ALA A 255 2.52 -2.08 3.72
N PHE A 256 1.45 -2.62 3.12
CA PHE A 256 0.58 -3.62 3.74
C PHE A 256 0.74 -5.03 3.15
N ARG A 257 1.78 -5.24 2.33
CA ARG A 257 2.13 -6.60 1.91
C ARG A 257 2.87 -7.31 3.04
N PHE A 258 2.15 -8.18 3.74
CA PHE A 258 2.67 -9.02 4.81
C PHE A 258 3.85 -9.91 4.38
N TYR A 259 4.65 -10.31 5.37
CA TYR A 259 5.72 -11.30 5.25
C TYR A 259 5.39 -12.52 6.13
N GLU A 260 5.44 -13.71 5.56
CA GLU A 260 5.06 -14.95 6.24
C GLU A 260 6.29 -15.55 6.95
N ALA A 261 6.15 -15.97 8.21
CA ALA A 261 7.24 -16.60 8.93
C ALA A 261 6.77 -17.56 10.03
N ARG A 262 7.65 -18.49 10.38
CA ARG A 262 7.56 -19.32 11.59
C ARG A 262 8.75 -19.04 12.49
N LEU A 263 8.48 -18.67 13.73
CA LEU A 263 9.48 -18.30 14.72
C LEU A 263 9.46 -19.29 15.88
N TYR A 264 10.62 -19.86 16.18
CA TYR A 264 10.86 -20.76 17.31
C TYR A 264 12.10 -20.29 18.08
N GLY A 265 11.91 -19.73 19.27
CA GLY A 265 13.03 -19.38 20.14
C GLY A 265 12.59 -18.84 21.49
N GLY A 266 13.19 -19.36 22.57
CA GLY A 266 12.74 -19.11 23.94
C GLY A 266 11.26 -19.43 24.12
N GLU A 267 10.50 -18.44 24.58
CA GLU A 267 9.05 -18.46 24.74
C GLU A 267 8.26 -18.22 23.44
N ILE A 268 8.91 -17.83 22.34
CA ILE A 268 8.24 -17.57 21.06
C ILE A 268 8.11 -18.88 20.29
N GLU A 269 6.87 -19.30 20.06
CA GLU A 269 6.49 -20.32 19.09
C GLU A 269 5.28 -19.78 18.32
N PHE A 270 5.53 -19.20 17.15
CA PHE A 270 4.50 -18.48 16.39
C PHE A 270 4.60 -18.73 14.89
N SER A 271 3.45 -18.95 14.24
CA SER A 271 3.29 -19.03 12.78
C SER A 271 2.36 -17.92 12.34
N GLY A 272 2.81 -17.04 11.44
CA GLY A 272 1.95 -15.96 10.98
C GLY A 272 2.59 -14.94 10.08
N MET A 273 1.98 -13.75 10.09
CA MET A 273 2.21 -12.67 9.14
C MET A 273 2.69 -11.42 9.88
N ALA A 274 3.86 -10.93 9.50
CA ALA A 274 4.43 -9.68 10.01
C ALA A 274 4.26 -8.56 8.99
N ILE A 275 4.08 -7.33 9.49
CA ILE A 275 4.37 -6.15 8.67
C ILE A 275 5.88 -6.14 8.43
N LEU A 276 6.27 -6.07 7.17
CA LEU A 276 7.69 -6.00 6.78
C LEU A 276 8.37 -4.82 7.50
N GLY A 277 9.44 -5.10 8.24
CA GLY A 277 10.16 -4.13 9.09
C GLY A 277 9.88 -4.26 10.60
N ASN A 278 8.94 -5.11 11.03
CA ASN A 278 8.64 -5.39 12.44
C ASN A 278 9.13 -6.77 12.91
N PRO A 279 9.54 -6.91 14.18
CA PRO A 279 10.18 -8.12 14.70
C PRO A 279 9.25 -9.31 14.89
N LEU A 280 7.96 -9.06 15.12
CA LEU A 280 6.98 -10.09 15.45
C LEU A 280 5.78 -10.04 14.50
N PRO A 281 5.23 -11.20 14.12
CA PRO A 281 3.92 -11.28 13.47
C PRO A 281 2.81 -10.68 14.33
N ALA A 282 1.81 -10.07 13.69
CA ALA A 282 0.62 -9.53 14.37
C ALA A 282 -0.65 -10.37 14.12
N LEU A 283 -0.64 -11.20 13.07
CA LEU A 283 -1.72 -12.10 12.68
C LEU A 283 -1.16 -13.52 12.56
N GLY A 284 -1.91 -14.53 12.95
CA GLY A 284 -1.48 -15.93 12.88
C GLY A 284 -1.89 -16.71 14.11
N HIS A 285 -1.02 -17.61 14.58
CA HIS A 285 -1.25 -18.33 15.82
C HIS A 285 0.04 -18.70 16.54
N SER A 286 -0.04 -18.73 17.87
CA SER A 286 0.97 -19.35 18.72
C SER A 286 0.70 -20.86 18.84
N ARG A 287 1.39 -21.52 19.78
CA ARG A 287 1.01 -22.87 20.23
C ARG A 287 -0.39 -22.93 20.84
N TYR A 288 -0.92 -21.82 21.34
CA TYR A 288 -2.11 -21.80 22.21
C TYR A 288 -3.28 -21.01 21.64
N CYS A 289 -3.01 -19.91 20.93
CA CYS A 289 -4.05 -18.98 20.50
C CYS A 289 -3.89 -18.58 19.03
N SER A 290 -5.00 -18.48 18.29
CA SER A 290 -5.07 -17.79 17.02
C SER A 290 -5.42 -16.31 17.20
N ILE A 291 -4.93 -15.46 16.31
CA ILE A 291 -5.17 -14.02 16.30
C ILE A 291 -5.62 -13.63 14.88
N ALA A 292 -6.90 -13.34 14.73
CA ALA A 292 -7.48 -12.75 13.53
C ALA A 292 -7.87 -11.29 13.81
N MET A 293 -7.77 -10.45 12.78
CA MET A 293 -8.25 -9.06 12.85
C MET A 293 -8.97 -8.68 11.57
N THR A 294 -10.04 -7.89 11.68
CA THR A 294 -10.71 -7.28 10.53
C THR A 294 -11.06 -5.81 10.74
N THR A 295 -10.86 -5.01 9.68
CA THR A 295 -11.18 -3.57 9.69
C THR A 295 -12.61 -3.31 10.15
N GLY A 296 -12.74 -2.32 11.03
CA GLY A 296 -13.94 -1.97 11.75
C GLY A 296 -13.61 -1.97 13.23
N GLY A 297 -14.15 -1.06 14.00
CA GLY A 297 -13.87 -0.99 15.43
C GLY A 297 -14.68 0.11 16.07
N PRO A 298 -14.53 0.36 17.38
CA PRO A 298 -15.15 1.51 18.00
C PRO A 298 -14.61 2.80 17.38
N ASP A 299 -15.39 3.87 17.45
CA ASP A 299 -14.95 5.20 17.02
C ASP A 299 -13.95 5.76 18.05
N THR A 300 -12.70 5.95 17.61
CA THR A 300 -11.56 6.30 18.48
C THR A 300 -11.08 7.74 18.34
N SER A 301 -11.62 8.53 17.42
CA SER A 301 -11.08 9.86 17.13
C SER A 301 -12.19 10.88 17.02
N ASP A 302 -11.84 12.16 17.16
CA ASP A 302 -12.78 13.25 16.93
C ASP A 302 -12.09 14.44 16.25
N VAL A 303 -12.89 15.35 15.72
CA VAL A 303 -12.44 16.68 15.29
C VAL A 303 -12.83 17.72 16.35
N TYR A 304 -11.90 18.57 16.75
CA TYR A 304 -12.19 19.77 17.54
C TYR A 304 -12.21 21.03 16.67
N GLU A 305 -13.21 21.87 16.85
CA GLU A 305 -13.33 23.19 16.24
C GLU A 305 -12.82 24.27 17.21
N GLU A 306 -11.71 24.90 16.86
CA GLU A 306 -11.02 25.91 17.64
C GLU A 306 -11.39 27.32 17.15
N GLU A 307 -11.87 28.16 18.08
CA GLU A 307 -12.13 29.59 17.82
C GLU A 307 -10.81 30.36 17.82
N LEU A 308 -10.44 30.98 16.69
CA LEU A 308 -9.19 31.71 16.59
C LEU A 308 -9.33 33.15 17.08
N ASN A 309 -8.25 33.69 17.66
CA ASN A 309 -8.20 35.11 17.99
C ASN A 309 -8.17 35.94 16.70
N PRO A 310 -9.16 36.84 16.47
CA PRO A 310 -9.19 37.70 15.28
C PRO A 310 -7.96 38.60 15.13
N ASP A 311 -7.32 38.96 16.25
CA ASP A 311 -6.12 39.81 16.27
C ASP A 311 -4.81 39.01 16.17
N ASN A 312 -4.84 37.71 16.48
CA ASN A 312 -3.69 36.81 16.38
C ASN A 312 -4.12 35.37 16.05
N PRO A 313 -4.15 34.95 14.77
CA PRO A 313 -4.65 33.63 14.37
C PRO A 313 -3.79 32.44 14.81
N ARG A 314 -2.66 32.69 15.52
CA ARG A 314 -1.88 31.69 16.26
C ARG A 314 -2.30 31.54 17.72
N GLN A 315 -3.42 32.16 18.09
CA GLN A 315 -4.09 31.93 19.37
C GLN A 315 -5.47 31.34 19.15
N TYR A 316 -5.87 30.47 20.07
CA TYR A 316 -7.20 29.86 20.11
C TYR A 316 -7.85 30.09 21.47
N ARG A 317 -9.18 30.16 21.49
CA ARG A 317 -9.94 30.40 22.71
C ARG A 317 -10.10 29.11 23.49
N TYR A 318 -9.91 29.14 24.80
CA TYR A 318 -10.18 28.02 25.69
C TYR A 318 -10.64 28.50 27.07
N ASP A 319 -11.84 28.09 27.50
CA ASP A 319 -12.47 28.50 28.77
C ASP A 319 -12.42 30.01 29.05
N GLY A 320 -12.58 30.81 27.99
CA GLY A 320 -12.61 32.26 28.04
C GLY A 320 -11.26 32.97 27.95
N ALA A 321 -10.14 32.23 27.89
CA ALA A 321 -8.80 32.77 27.67
C ALA A 321 -8.30 32.52 26.24
N TRP A 322 -7.36 33.33 25.76
CA TRP A 322 -6.61 33.08 24.53
C TRP A 322 -5.33 32.31 24.89
N LEU A 323 -5.13 31.15 24.26
CA LEU A 323 -3.93 30.33 24.41
C LEU A 323 -3.12 30.37 23.12
N ASP A 324 -1.80 30.43 23.22
CA ASP A 324 -0.90 30.32 22.07
C ASP A 324 -0.90 28.88 21.54
N MET A 325 -0.90 28.73 20.22
CA MET A 325 -0.58 27.45 19.56
C MET A 325 0.91 27.15 19.71
N GLU A 326 1.25 25.88 19.86
CA GLU A 326 2.63 25.42 19.70
C GLU A 326 2.95 25.38 18.20
N VAL A 327 4.05 26.02 17.79
CA VAL A 327 4.48 26.06 16.38
C VAL A 327 5.81 25.34 16.27
N ILE A 328 5.82 24.20 15.58
CA ILE A 328 7.00 23.37 15.39
C ILE A 328 7.51 23.56 13.95
N PRO A 329 8.70 24.15 13.74
CA PRO A 329 9.32 24.18 12.43
C PRO A 329 9.92 22.80 12.10
N GLU A 330 9.48 22.22 11.00
CA GLU A 330 9.98 20.94 10.47
C GLU A 330 10.72 21.19 9.15
N VAL A 331 11.90 20.58 9.00
CA VAL A 331 12.68 20.63 7.76
C VAL A 331 12.48 19.33 7.00
N ILE A 332 11.75 19.41 5.88
CA ILE A 332 11.51 18.30 4.96
C ILE A 332 12.53 18.39 3.83
N LYS A 333 13.32 17.33 3.69
CA LYS A 333 14.32 17.18 2.65
C LYS A 333 13.70 16.57 1.41
N VAL A 334 13.83 17.24 0.28
CA VAL A 334 13.26 16.80 -0.99
C VAL A 334 14.37 16.58 -1.99
N LYS A 335 14.50 15.36 -2.50
CA LYS A 335 15.38 15.08 -3.62
C LYS A 335 14.91 15.87 -4.83
N THR A 336 15.76 16.77 -5.25
CA THR A 336 15.66 17.48 -6.51
C THR A 336 16.82 17.02 -7.38
N ASP A 337 16.80 17.44 -8.63
CA ASP A 337 17.91 17.08 -9.50
C ASP A 337 19.21 17.86 -9.18
N GLU A 338 19.12 18.96 -8.41
CA GLU A 338 20.26 19.72 -7.87
C GLU A 338 20.84 19.13 -6.58
N GLY A 339 20.21 18.11 -6.00
CA GLY A 339 20.61 17.49 -4.76
C GLY A 339 19.43 17.29 -3.82
N VAL A 340 19.59 17.69 -2.57
CA VAL A 340 18.51 17.61 -1.58
C VAL A 340 18.20 19.05 -1.16
N ASP A 341 16.99 19.51 -1.49
CA ASP A 341 16.47 20.80 -1.05
C ASP A 341 15.83 20.67 0.33
N GLU A 342 15.95 21.69 1.16
CA GLU A 342 15.41 21.72 2.52
C GLU A 342 14.24 22.71 2.60
N GLN A 343 13.04 22.17 2.71
CA GLN A 343 11.82 22.96 2.85
C GLN A 343 11.41 23.02 4.31
N THR A 344 11.32 24.24 4.86
CA THR A 344 10.80 24.44 6.21
C THR A 344 9.29 24.60 6.16
N VAL A 345 8.58 23.78 6.93
CA VAL A 345 7.14 23.89 7.15
C VAL A 345 6.88 24.15 8.63
N GLU A 346 5.90 25.00 8.95
CA GLU A 346 5.45 25.20 10.32
C GLU A 346 4.23 24.32 10.58
N ILE A 347 4.29 23.50 11.63
CA ILE A 347 3.18 22.67 12.08
C ILE A 347 2.64 23.26 13.37
N GLU A 348 1.35 23.53 13.39
CA GLU A 348 0.67 24.18 14.51
C GLU A 348 -0.13 23.15 15.32
N TYR A 349 0.05 23.16 16.64
CA TYR A 349 -0.68 22.31 17.57
C TYR A 349 -1.48 23.15 18.56
N THR A 350 -2.71 22.72 18.81
CA THR A 350 -3.43 23.11 20.03
C THR A 350 -3.26 22.03 21.07
N ARG A 351 -3.84 22.24 22.25
CA ARG A 351 -3.89 21.20 23.29
C ARG A 351 -4.62 19.91 22.87
N HIS A 352 -5.44 19.95 21.82
CA HIS A 352 -6.20 18.78 21.35
C HIS A 352 -5.43 17.98 20.30
N GLY A 353 -4.49 18.59 19.56
CA GLY A 353 -3.76 17.96 18.47
C GLY A 353 -3.30 18.93 17.38
N PRO A 354 -2.84 18.41 16.23
CA PRO A 354 -2.41 19.24 15.11
C PRO A 354 -3.59 19.92 14.41
N VAL A 355 -3.38 21.16 13.96
CA VAL A 355 -4.31 21.86 13.07
C VAL A 355 -4.24 21.21 11.68
N VAL A 356 -5.36 20.69 11.19
CA VAL A 356 -5.47 20.02 9.88
C VAL A 356 -6.23 20.83 8.84
N ALA A 357 -7.07 21.77 9.27
CA ALA A 357 -7.80 22.67 8.38
C ALA A 357 -8.10 24.02 9.06
N ARG A 358 -8.33 25.06 8.24
CA ARG A 358 -8.80 26.37 8.69
C ARG A 358 -9.94 26.84 7.79
N LYS A 359 -11.02 27.36 8.37
CA LYS A 359 -12.17 27.88 7.63
C LYS A 359 -12.94 28.89 8.48
N ASP A 360 -13.32 30.02 7.89
CA ASP A 360 -14.20 31.02 8.51
C ASP A 360 -13.75 31.51 9.91
N GLY A 361 -12.44 31.77 10.07
CA GLY A 361 -11.88 32.23 11.35
C GLY A 361 -11.75 31.14 12.42
N LYS A 362 -11.84 29.87 12.02
CA LYS A 362 -11.71 28.70 12.89
C LYS A 362 -10.59 27.79 12.42
N ALA A 363 -9.99 27.05 13.34
CA ALA A 363 -9.11 25.93 13.04
C ALA A 363 -9.78 24.60 13.43
N TYR A 364 -9.48 23.54 12.68
CA TYR A 364 -9.99 22.20 12.93
C TYR A 364 -8.81 21.29 13.27
N VAL A 365 -8.95 20.53 14.34
CA VAL A 365 -7.88 19.76 14.96
C VAL A 365 -8.30 18.31 15.05
N PHE A 366 -7.43 17.39 14.59
CA PHE A 366 -7.63 15.97 14.83
C PHE A 366 -7.16 15.62 16.24
N ALA A 367 -8.08 15.08 17.06
CA ALA A 367 -7.76 14.48 18.34
C ALA A 367 -7.70 12.96 18.16
N ILE A 368 -6.50 12.39 18.36
CA ILE A 368 -6.22 10.97 18.18
C ILE A 368 -5.58 10.42 19.47
N PRO A 369 -6.16 9.40 20.13
CA PRO A 369 -5.72 8.93 21.45
C PRO A 369 -4.40 8.15 21.40
N TYR A 370 -3.91 7.84 20.20
CA TYR A 370 -2.62 7.21 19.93
C TYR A 370 -1.45 8.20 19.81
N ALA A 371 -1.72 9.52 19.86
CA ALA A 371 -0.75 10.62 19.75
C ALA A 371 0.60 10.29 20.41
N ASP A 372 0.52 9.79 21.64
CA ASP A 372 1.64 9.59 22.54
C ASP A 372 2.02 8.13 22.82
N GLN A 373 1.36 7.17 22.16
CA GLN A 373 1.47 5.74 22.48
C GLN A 373 2.61 5.03 21.71
N VAL A 374 3.40 4.22 22.42
CA VAL A 374 4.52 3.44 21.84
C VAL A 374 4.50 1.96 22.23
N GLY A 375 3.48 1.51 22.98
CA GLY A 375 3.41 0.17 23.56
C GLY A 375 2.95 -0.93 22.61
N LEU A 376 2.77 -0.64 21.32
CA LEU A 376 2.26 -1.63 20.35
C LEU A 376 3.15 -2.86 20.26
N ALA A 377 4.47 -2.70 20.22
CA ALA A 377 5.41 -3.83 20.14
C ALA A 377 5.33 -4.72 21.39
N GLU A 378 5.17 -4.12 22.58
CA GLU A 378 4.98 -4.86 23.84
C GLU A 378 3.65 -5.63 23.82
N GLN A 379 2.56 -5.00 23.37
CA GLN A 379 1.27 -5.67 23.24
C GLN A 379 1.34 -6.85 22.26
N THR A 380 1.94 -6.66 21.07
CA THR A 380 2.14 -7.73 20.09
C THR A 380 2.95 -8.88 20.67
N TYR A 381 4.03 -8.58 21.40
CA TYR A 381 4.82 -9.61 22.08
C TYR A 381 3.98 -10.41 23.08
N LYS A 382 3.22 -9.75 23.95
CA LYS A 382 2.35 -10.44 24.93
C LYS A 382 1.28 -11.29 24.25
N MET A 383 0.71 -10.82 23.14
CA MET A 383 -0.23 -11.62 22.34
C MET A 383 0.45 -12.87 21.72
N CYS A 384 1.68 -12.73 21.21
CA CYS A 384 2.42 -13.87 20.64
C CYS A 384 2.73 -14.98 21.67
N VAL A 385 2.93 -14.62 22.94
CA VAL A 385 3.31 -15.57 24.00
C VAL A 385 2.17 -15.94 24.95
N ALA A 386 0.97 -15.40 24.74
CA ALA A 386 -0.22 -15.72 25.52
C ALA A 386 -0.54 -17.23 25.41
N LYS A 387 -0.85 -17.84 26.56
CA LYS A 387 -1.06 -19.29 26.68
C LYS A 387 -2.52 -19.72 26.77
N ASN A 388 -3.42 -18.77 26.94
CA ASN A 388 -4.86 -18.99 27.09
C ASN A 388 -5.60 -17.68 26.81
N LEU A 389 -6.93 -17.75 26.83
CA LEU A 389 -7.79 -16.60 26.55
C LEU A 389 -7.60 -15.46 27.57
N GLU A 390 -7.34 -15.76 28.84
CA GLU A 390 -7.18 -14.73 29.88
C GLU A 390 -5.88 -13.94 29.69
N GLU A 391 -4.75 -14.60 29.44
CA GLU A 391 -3.49 -13.91 29.09
C GLU A 391 -3.64 -13.10 27.79
N MET A 392 -4.42 -13.59 26.82
CA MET A 392 -4.73 -12.84 25.61
C MET A 392 -5.56 -11.58 25.90
N LYS A 393 -6.59 -11.66 26.75
CA LYS A 393 -7.38 -10.50 27.20
C LYS A 393 -6.52 -9.49 27.96
N GLU A 394 -5.60 -9.94 28.82
CA GLU A 394 -4.64 -9.06 29.50
C GLU A 394 -3.75 -8.30 28.50
N ALA A 395 -3.28 -8.97 27.45
CA ALA A 395 -2.53 -8.32 26.38
C ALA A 395 -3.39 -7.31 25.61
N LEU A 396 -4.63 -7.67 25.26
CA LEU A 396 -5.58 -6.79 24.56
C LEU A 396 -5.99 -5.57 25.39
N ALA A 397 -6.04 -5.71 26.71
CA ALA A 397 -6.36 -4.62 27.65
C ALA A 397 -5.30 -3.49 27.68
N MET A 398 -4.13 -3.69 27.06
CA MET A 398 -3.15 -2.61 26.85
C MET A 398 -3.66 -1.51 25.90
N GLN A 399 -4.64 -1.83 25.04
CA GLN A 399 -5.30 -0.90 24.10
C GLN A 399 -4.30 -0.07 23.27
N GLN A 400 -3.31 -0.73 22.68
CA GLN A 400 -2.32 -0.17 21.76
C GLN A 400 -2.61 -0.51 20.29
N LEU A 401 -3.46 -1.51 20.02
CA LEU A 401 -3.94 -1.82 18.68
C LEU A 401 -4.91 -0.74 18.17
N MET A 402 -4.90 -0.54 16.85
CA MET A 402 -5.88 0.31 16.17
C MET A 402 -7.29 -0.26 16.27
N MET A 403 -8.28 0.55 15.89
CA MET A 403 -9.69 0.15 15.87
C MET A 403 -9.91 -1.06 14.94
N GLN A 404 -10.08 -2.24 15.53
CA GLN A 404 -10.21 -3.53 14.84
C GLN A 404 -11.27 -4.39 15.52
N ASN A 405 -11.90 -5.26 14.74
CA ASN A 405 -12.51 -6.47 15.25
C ASN A 405 -11.39 -7.49 15.46
N ILE A 406 -11.38 -8.19 16.57
CA ILE A 406 -10.42 -9.26 16.85
C ILE A 406 -11.19 -10.51 17.20
N MET A 407 -10.79 -11.61 16.56
CA MET A 407 -11.23 -12.96 16.92
C MET A 407 -10.07 -13.80 17.42
N ILE A 408 -10.26 -14.41 18.59
CA ILE A 408 -9.30 -15.31 19.25
C ILE A 408 -9.93 -16.70 19.38
N GLY A 409 -9.23 -17.72 18.86
CA GLY A 409 -9.52 -19.12 19.14
C GLY A 409 -8.42 -19.70 20.00
N THR A 410 -8.74 -20.60 20.94
CA THR A 410 -7.74 -21.26 21.81
C THR A 410 -7.73 -22.77 21.61
N THR A 411 -6.60 -23.41 21.94
CA THR A 411 -6.52 -24.88 21.98
C THR A 411 -7.35 -25.51 23.10
N GLU A 412 -7.73 -24.71 24.11
CA GLU A 412 -8.64 -25.10 25.19
C GLU A 412 -10.11 -25.16 24.74
N GLY A 413 -10.42 -24.65 23.54
CA GLY A 413 -11.74 -24.74 22.92
C GLY A 413 -12.52 -23.43 22.86
N ASP A 414 -11.98 -22.33 23.38
CA ASP A 414 -12.67 -21.04 23.41
C ASP A 414 -12.65 -20.35 22.05
N ILE A 415 -13.76 -19.67 21.75
CA ILE A 415 -13.86 -18.68 20.68
C ILE A 415 -14.30 -17.35 21.27
N TYR A 416 -13.59 -16.29 20.93
CA TYR A 416 -13.77 -14.96 21.52
C TYR A 416 -13.72 -13.88 20.46
N TYR A 417 -14.58 -12.87 20.60
CA TYR A 417 -14.63 -11.68 19.77
C TYR A 417 -14.58 -10.44 20.64
N VAL A 418 -13.81 -9.43 20.20
CA VAL A 418 -13.80 -8.09 20.80
C VAL A 418 -13.54 -7.01 19.76
N ARG A 419 -14.22 -5.87 19.89
CA ARG A 419 -13.90 -4.63 19.16
C ARG A 419 -12.86 -3.84 19.91
N VAL A 420 -11.60 -3.98 19.55
CA VAL A 420 -10.51 -3.26 20.22
C VAL A 420 -10.34 -1.85 19.67
N GLY A 421 -9.82 -0.98 20.51
CA GLY A 421 -9.43 0.39 20.18
C GLY A 421 -9.24 1.18 21.46
N ARG A 422 -8.44 2.24 21.39
CA ARG A 422 -8.24 3.19 22.50
C ARG A 422 -9.35 4.24 22.45
N VAL A 423 -10.52 3.94 22.99
CA VAL A 423 -11.75 4.74 22.80
C VAL A 423 -11.87 5.86 23.83
N PRO A 424 -11.96 7.14 23.44
CA PRO A 424 -12.22 8.22 24.39
C PRO A 424 -13.62 8.14 25.01
N VAL A 425 -13.71 8.45 26.32
CA VAL A 425 -14.99 8.64 27.00
C VAL A 425 -15.51 10.03 26.66
N ARG A 426 -16.56 10.10 25.84
CA ARG A 426 -17.11 11.38 25.34
C ARG A 426 -18.09 12.03 26.32
N PRO A 427 -18.05 13.36 26.50
CA PRO A 427 -18.99 14.06 27.39
C PRO A 427 -20.41 14.05 26.84
N LYS A 428 -21.41 14.00 27.75
CA LYS A 428 -22.83 14.02 27.36
C LYS A 428 -23.24 15.38 26.80
N GLY A 429 -24.11 15.35 25.79
CA GLY A 429 -24.71 16.56 25.20
C GLY A 429 -23.90 17.17 24.05
N TYR A 430 -22.82 16.52 23.63
CA TYR A 430 -22.01 16.90 22.47
C TYR A 430 -22.21 15.92 21.32
N ASP A 431 -22.30 16.45 20.10
CA ASP A 431 -22.29 15.66 18.88
C ASP A 431 -20.84 15.41 18.45
N HIS A 432 -20.44 14.15 18.48
CA HIS A 432 -19.10 13.68 18.16
C HIS A 432 -18.99 13.16 16.73
N LYS A 433 -20.11 13.09 15.99
CA LYS A 433 -20.09 12.78 14.55
C LYS A 433 -19.75 14.00 13.69
N GLY A 434 -19.51 15.14 14.31
CA GLY A 434 -19.07 16.39 13.68
C GLY A 434 -17.93 17.00 14.49
N ALA A 435 -17.66 18.29 14.29
CA ALA A 435 -16.62 18.94 15.09
C ALA A 435 -17.12 19.31 16.50
N MET A 436 -16.45 18.76 17.51
CA MET A 436 -16.68 19.10 18.91
C MET A 436 -16.13 20.50 19.23
N PRO A 437 -16.74 21.27 20.14
CA PRO A 437 -16.22 22.60 20.50
C PRO A 437 -14.85 22.50 21.18
N GLY A 438 -13.82 23.09 20.58
CA GLY A 438 -12.46 23.17 21.15
C GLY A 438 -12.32 24.26 22.22
N ASN A 439 -13.28 25.19 22.33
CA ASN A 439 -13.13 26.36 23.18
C ASN A 439 -13.54 26.19 24.66
N THR A 440 -13.86 24.98 25.11
CA THR A 440 -14.24 24.73 26.51
C THR A 440 -13.90 23.33 27.02
N SER A 441 -13.47 23.25 28.28
CA SER A 441 -13.16 21.96 28.93
C SER A 441 -14.35 21.04 29.13
N LYS A 442 -15.56 21.54 28.93
CA LYS A 442 -16.78 20.72 29.03
C LYS A 442 -16.93 19.73 27.88
N ALA A 443 -16.25 20.00 26.75
CA ALA A 443 -16.22 19.16 25.56
C ALA A 443 -15.00 18.23 25.50
N ASP A 444 -14.05 18.35 26.45
CA ASP A 444 -12.88 17.49 26.52
C ASP A 444 -13.28 16.03 26.80
N TRP A 445 -12.50 15.10 26.26
CA TRP A 445 -12.55 13.68 26.62
C TRP A 445 -12.37 13.47 28.13
N GLN A 446 -13.11 12.52 28.69
CA GLN A 446 -13.15 12.21 30.12
C GLN A 446 -12.27 11.01 30.50
N GLY A 447 -11.28 10.71 29.67
CA GLY A 447 -10.42 9.53 29.78
C GLY A 447 -10.61 8.57 28.59
N ILE A 448 -10.09 7.36 28.74
CA ILE A 448 -10.24 6.25 27.78
C ILE A 448 -11.12 5.19 28.43
N HIS A 449 -12.02 4.58 27.65
CA HIS A 449 -12.81 3.45 28.11
C HIS A 449 -11.91 2.29 28.54
N PRO A 450 -12.12 1.71 29.73
CA PRO A 450 -11.45 0.47 30.11
C PRO A 450 -11.83 -0.66 29.15
N PHE A 451 -11.00 -1.71 29.09
CA PHE A 451 -11.17 -2.82 28.14
C PHE A 451 -12.55 -3.51 28.29
N GLU A 452 -13.06 -3.60 29.52
CA GLU A 452 -14.31 -4.26 29.84
C GLU A 452 -15.55 -3.53 29.30
N ASP A 453 -15.42 -2.24 28.98
CA ASP A 453 -16.49 -1.45 28.36
C ASP A 453 -16.64 -1.76 26.86
N LEU A 454 -15.62 -2.36 26.23
CA LEU A 454 -15.62 -2.62 24.79
C LEU A 454 -16.62 -3.73 24.41
N VAL A 455 -17.12 -3.68 23.17
CA VAL A 455 -18.06 -4.68 22.65
C VAL A 455 -17.34 -6.01 22.46
N GLN A 456 -17.80 -7.03 23.18
CA GLN A 456 -17.16 -8.35 23.23
C GLN A 456 -18.20 -9.46 23.38
N ILE A 457 -17.89 -10.65 22.88
CA ILE A 457 -18.68 -11.88 23.09
C ILE A 457 -17.75 -13.10 23.14
N GLU A 458 -18.06 -14.01 24.06
CA GLU A 458 -17.30 -15.23 24.29
C GLU A 458 -18.23 -16.44 24.13
N ASN A 459 -17.77 -17.47 23.43
CA ASN A 459 -18.42 -18.78 23.32
C ASN A 459 -19.94 -18.71 23.08
N PRO A 460 -20.40 -18.02 22.02
CA PRO A 460 -21.83 -17.90 21.75
C PRO A 460 -22.46 -19.28 21.47
N PRO A 461 -23.71 -19.53 21.88
CA PRO A 461 -24.35 -20.84 21.74
C PRO A 461 -24.57 -21.27 20.28
N GLN A 462 -24.46 -20.35 19.32
CA GLN A 462 -24.46 -20.64 17.89
C GLN A 462 -23.23 -21.46 17.47
N GLY A 463 -22.12 -21.39 18.23
CA GLY A 463 -20.88 -22.11 17.98
C GLY A 463 -20.06 -21.59 16.79
N TYR A 464 -20.40 -20.43 16.22
CA TYR A 464 -19.60 -19.79 15.18
C TYR A 464 -19.76 -18.27 15.18
N MET A 465 -18.78 -17.57 14.64
CA MET A 465 -18.79 -16.11 14.43
C MET A 465 -18.06 -15.77 13.13
N GLN A 466 -18.50 -14.73 12.42
CA GLN A 466 -17.77 -14.15 11.29
C GLN A 466 -17.70 -12.64 11.40
N ASN A 467 -16.61 -12.02 10.95
CA ASN A 467 -16.63 -10.60 10.62
C ASN A 467 -16.01 -10.38 9.24
N CYS A 468 -16.80 -9.77 8.35
CA CYS A 468 -16.39 -9.36 7.02
C CYS A 468 -16.44 -7.83 6.89
N ASN A 469 -15.96 -7.09 7.90
CA ASN A 469 -16.09 -5.63 8.03
C ASN A 469 -17.53 -5.14 8.22
N VAL A 470 -18.37 -5.95 8.88
CA VAL A 470 -19.76 -5.59 9.17
C VAL A 470 -19.95 -5.25 10.65
N SER A 471 -21.04 -4.55 10.95
CA SER A 471 -21.44 -4.24 12.33
C SER A 471 -21.60 -5.51 13.19
N PRO A 472 -21.31 -5.47 14.51
CA PRO A 472 -21.32 -6.65 15.39
C PRO A 472 -22.63 -7.44 15.46
N GLN A 473 -23.76 -6.81 15.16
CA GLN A 473 -25.06 -7.51 15.07
C GLN A 473 -25.12 -8.57 13.96
N PHE A 474 -24.15 -8.58 13.04
CA PHE A 474 -24.10 -9.48 11.90
C PHE A 474 -23.08 -10.62 12.06
N LEU A 475 -22.48 -10.80 13.25
CA LEU A 475 -21.49 -11.87 13.47
C LEU A 475 -22.03 -13.27 13.21
N MET A 476 -23.32 -13.49 13.46
CA MET A 476 -24.00 -14.79 13.34
C MET A 476 -25.51 -14.58 13.20
N LYS A 477 -26.24 -15.64 12.80
CA LYS A 477 -27.71 -15.58 12.81
C LYS A 477 -28.21 -15.45 14.25
N GLY A 478 -29.02 -14.42 14.52
CA GLY A 478 -29.55 -14.14 15.86
C GLY A 478 -28.46 -13.67 16.84
N CYS A 479 -27.48 -12.91 16.36
CA CYS A 479 -26.45 -12.31 17.21
C CYS A 479 -27.08 -11.47 18.35
N PRO A 480 -26.61 -11.59 19.60
CA PRO A 480 -27.18 -10.85 20.73
C PRO A 480 -26.59 -9.45 20.92
N LEU A 481 -25.60 -9.06 20.11
CA LEU A 481 -24.90 -7.78 20.25
C LEU A 481 -25.73 -6.64 19.66
N GLU A 482 -26.02 -5.64 20.50
CA GLU A 482 -26.77 -4.44 20.15
C GLU A 482 -26.02 -3.19 20.60
N PRO A 483 -26.18 -2.04 19.94
CA PRO A 483 -25.53 -0.80 20.34
C PRO A 483 -26.05 -0.29 21.69
N SER A 484 -25.13 0.18 22.55
CA SER A 484 -25.50 0.89 23.79
C SER A 484 -26.15 2.24 23.45
N PRO A 485 -27.31 2.57 24.06
CA PRO A 485 -27.90 3.90 23.94
C PRO A 485 -27.02 5.02 24.51
N GLU A 486 -26.22 4.73 25.54
CA GLU A 486 -25.38 5.69 26.23
C GLU A 486 -24.03 5.92 25.55
N ALA A 487 -23.48 4.90 24.89
CA ALA A 487 -22.18 4.93 24.22
C ALA A 487 -22.22 4.20 22.87
N PRO A 488 -23.03 4.68 21.89
CA PRO A 488 -23.19 4.01 20.59
C PRO A 488 -21.88 3.96 19.77
N TYR A 489 -20.93 4.86 20.06
CA TYR A 489 -19.61 4.90 19.44
C TYR A 489 -18.70 3.72 19.81
N LEU A 490 -19.01 2.95 20.87
CA LEU A 490 -18.32 1.69 21.16
C LEU A 490 -18.71 0.58 20.18
N PHE A 491 -19.96 0.63 19.70
CA PHE A 491 -20.45 -0.30 18.70
C PHE A 491 -19.97 0.11 17.31
N ASN A 492 -20.11 1.41 17.00
CA ASN A 492 -19.75 2.07 15.76
C ASN A 492 -20.17 1.29 14.50
N GLY A 493 -21.36 1.59 13.99
CA GLY A 493 -21.85 1.07 12.71
C GLY A 493 -21.30 1.82 11.49
N PHE A 494 -20.36 2.76 11.67
CA PHE A 494 -19.69 3.45 10.58
C PHE A 494 -18.40 2.71 10.23
N THR A 495 -18.22 2.39 8.95
CA THR A 495 -16.88 2.21 8.39
C THR A 495 -16.69 3.23 7.29
N SER A 496 -16.04 4.31 7.67
CA SER A 496 -15.08 5.11 6.89
C SER A 496 -15.20 5.08 5.35
N PHE A 497 -15.43 6.28 4.81
CA PHE A 497 -15.01 6.82 3.51
C PHE A 497 -16.08 7.15 2.45
N ASP A 498 -17.30 6.58 2.47
CA ASP A 498 -18.29 6.86 1.40
C ASP A 498 -19.54 7.66 1.81
N ASN A 499 -19.64 8.12 3.07
CA ASN A 499 -20.73 8.95 3.59
C ASN A 499 -22.16 8.40 3.38
N ALA A 500 -22.35 7.17 2.89
CA ALA A 500 -23.65 6.79 2.37
C ALA A 500 -24.47 5.93 3.33
N HIS A 501 -23.91 4.92 4.00
CA HIS A 501 -24.72 3.88 4.64
C HIS A 501 -24.21 3.47 6.04
N ASP A 502 -25.13 3.42 7.02
CA ASP A 502 -24.97 2.65 8.25
C ASP A 502 -24.55 1.22 7.85
N ASN A 503 -23.29 0.83 8.08
CA ASN A 503 -22.58 -0.32 7.51
C ASN A 503 -23.45 -1.59 7.47
N PRO A 504 -24.18 -1.81 6.35
CA PRO A 504 -25.22 -2.82 6.29
C PRO A 504 -24.59 -4.18 5.97
N LEU A 505 -25.28 -5.26 6.32
CA LEU A 505 -24.87 -6.61 5.93
C LEU A 505 -24.71 -6.67 4.40
N HIS A 506 -23.50 -6.88 3.89
CA HIS A 506 -23.26 -6.97 2.45
C HIS A 506 -23.14 -8.42 1.96
N GLN A 507 -23.27 -8.66 0.64
CA GLN A 507 -23.26 -10.00 0.01
C GLN A 507 -22.19 -10.96 0.55
N ARG A 508 -20.93 -10.49 0.66
CA ARG A 508 -19.82 -11.29 1.18
C ARG A 508 -20.06 -11.78 2.62
N ALA A 509 -20.48 -10.88 3.52
CA ALA A 509 -20.78 -11.21 4.92
C ALA A 509 -22.01 -12.13 5.02
N ALA A 510 -23.05 -11.85 4.23
CA ALA A 510 -24.26 -12.67 4.17
C ALA A 510 -23.95 -14.11 3.73
N MET A 511 -23.12 -14.28 2.70
CA MET A 511 -22.66 -15.60 2.25
C MET A 511 -21.83 -16.31 3.32
N CYS A 512 -20.91 -15.62 4.01
CA CYS A 512 -20.15 -16.23 5.11
C CYS A 512 -21.07 -16.70 6.24
N VAL A 513 -22.05 -15.89 6.66
CA VAL A 513 -23.04 -16.28 7.67
C VAL A 513 -23.83 -17.52 7.22
N GLU A 514 -24.24 -17.58 5.96
CA GLU A 514 -24.98 -18.72 5.41
C GLU A 514 -24.14 -20.00 5.39
N LEU A 515 -22.93 -19.94 4.83
CA LEU A 515 -22.01 -21.07 4.75
C LEU A 515 -21.66 -21.63 6.14
N LEU A 516 -21.30 -20.75 7.09
CA LEU A 516 -20.92 -21.15 8.44
C LEU A 516 -22.13 -21.68 9.24
N HIS A 517 -23.30 -21.06 9.09
CA HIS A 517 -24.51 -21.54 9.76
C HIS A 517 -24.86 -22.98 9.37
N ASN A 518 -24.73 -23.29 8.08
CA ASN A 518 -25.05 -24.60 7.51
C ASN A 518 -23.94 -25.63 7.71
N ALA A 519 -22.70 -25.20 8.00
CA ALA A 519 -21.59 -26.11 8.27
C ALA A 519 -21.70 -26.74 9.67
N GLN A 520 -21.83 -28.06 9.70
CA GLN A 520 -21.82 -28.90 10.90
C GLN A 520 -20.76 -29.99 10.70
N ASN A 521 -20.08 -30.40 11.77
CA ASN A 521 -18.99 -31.37 11.70
C ASN A 521 -17.92 -30.96 10.67
N MET A 522 -17.53 -29.68 10.70
CA MET A 522 -16.65 -29.03 9.72
C MET A 522 -15.28 -29.70 9.68
N THR A 523 -14.83 -30.06 8.47
CA THR A 523 -13.46 -30.51 8.22
C THR A 523 -12.55 -29.33 7.81
N VAL A 524 -11.23 -29.54 7.83
CA VAL A 524 -10.28 -28.53 7.32
C VAL A 524 -10.52 -28.23 5.84
N ASP A 525 -10.81 -29.25 5.02
CA ASP A 525 -11.09 -29.03 3.59
C ASP A 525 -12.33 -28.17 3.39
N GLN A 526 -13.40 -28.39 4.16
CA GLN A 526 -14.59 -27.54 4.14
C GLN A 526 -14.30 -26.11 4.60
N ALA A 527 -13.43 -25.94 5.60
CA ALA A 527 -12.97 -24.62 6.04
C ALA A 527 -12.21 -23.88 4.93
N ILE A 528 -11.30 -24.55 4.22
CA ILE A 528 -10.58 -24.01 3.06
C ILE A 528 -11.57 -23.66 1.94
N ASP A 529 -12.53 -24.54 1.64
CA ASP A 529 -13.56 -24.30 0.62
C ASP A 529 -14.42 -23.07 0.93
N ILE A 530 -14.74 -22.82 2.20
CA ILE A 530 -15.48 -21.62 2.63
C ILE A 530 -14.61 -20.37 2.45
N ALA A 531 -13.34 -20.41 2.90
CA ALA A 531 -12.41 -19.30 2.77
C ALA A 531 -12.12 -18.93 1.30
N MET A 532 -12.11 -19.93 0.43
CA MET A 532 -11.88 -19.79 -1.02
C MET A 532 -13.19 -19.77 -1.83
N SER A 533 -14.35 -19.62 -1.18
CA SER A 533 -15.64 -19.74 -1.84
C SER A 533 -15.89 -18.61 -2.84
N PRO A 534 -16.14 -18.93 -4.12
CA PRO A 534 -16.57 -17.97 -5.13
C PRO A 534 -18.11 -17.86 -5.21
N ALA A 535 -18.84 -18.29 -4.17
CA ALA A 535 -20.30 -18.25 -4.15
C ALA A 535 -20.83 -16.82 -3.93
N VAL A 536 -21.93 -16.50 -4.60
CA VAL A 536 -22.58 -15.19 -4.59
C VAL A 536 -23.90 -15.29 -3.82
N TYR A 537 -24.10 -14.38 -2.85
CA TYR A 537 -25.34 -14.35 -2.07
C TYR A 537 -26.51 -13.75 -2.84
N GLY A 538 -27.70 -14.34 -2.67
CA GLY A 538 -28.95 -13.76 -3.17
C GLY A 538 -29.18 -13.91 -4.67
N VAL A 539 -28.59 -14.90 -5.34
CA VAL A 539 -28.76 -15.12 -6.80
C VAL A 539 -30.14 -15.66 -7.13
N GLU A 540 -30.67 -16.58 -6.33
CA GLU A 540 -31.90 -17.33 -6.63
C GLU A 540 -33.14 -16.44 -6.78
N PRO A 541 -33.38 -15.42 -5.93
CA PRO A 541 -34.51 -14.50 -6.13
C PRO A 541 -34.47 -13.78 -7.48
N TRP A 542 -33.29 -13.39 -7.97
CA TRP A 542 -33.13 -12.76 -9.27
C TRP A 542 -33.41 -13.72 -10.42
N GLN A 543 -32.93 -14.96 -10.33
CA GLN A 543 -33.22 -15.99 -11.32
C GLN A 543 -34.71 -16.32 -11.38
N GLU A 544 -35.40 -16.32 -10.24
CA GLU A 544 -36.83 -16.60 -10.18
C GLU A 544 -37.67 -15.47 -10.81
N LEU A 545 -37.35 -14.21 -10.52
CA LEU A 545 -37.98 -13.08 -11.21
C LEU A 545 -37.75 -13.13 -12.72
N LEU A 546 -36.52 -13.45 -13.15
CA LEU A 546 -36.20 -13.57 -14.57
C LEU A 546 -36.94 -14.74 -15.23
N ARG A 547 -37.06 -15.90 -14.55
CA ARG A 547 -37.86 -17.05 -15.04
C ARG A 547 -39.31 -16.66 -15.29
N LYS A 548 -39.93 -15.96 -14.33
CA LYS A 548 -41.31 -15.48 -14.44
C LYS A 548 -41.46 -14.49 -15.60
N ALA A 549 -40.61 -13.46 -15.67
CA ALA A 549 -40.66 -12.47 -16.74
C ALA A 549 -40.48 -13.12 -18.13
N TRP A 550 -39.58 -14.12 -18.22
CA TRP A 550 -39.36 -14.88 -19.45
C TRP A 550 -40.57 -15.71 -19.87
N SER A 551 -41.20 -16.44 -18.93
CA SER A 551 -42.36 -17.29 -19.24
C SER A 551 -43.58 -16.48 -19.66
N ASP A 552 -43.75 -15.28 -19.12
CA ASP A 552 -44.89 -14.41 -19.40
C ASP A 552 -44.72 -13.64 -20.73
N SER A 553 -43.51 -13.63 -21.29
CA SER A 553 -43.19 -12.94 -22.54
C SER A 553 -43.58 -13.75 -23.78
N LYS A 554 -44.30 -13.10 -24.71
CA LYS A 554 -44.74 -13.74 -25.96
C LYS A 554 -43.62 -13.92 -27.00
N ASN A 555 -42.57 -13.09 -26.94
CA ASN A 555 -41.56 -12.99 -28.01
C ASN A 555 -40.12 -13.19 -27.52
N ALA A 556 -39.89 -13.44 -26.22
CA ALA A 556 -38.53 -13.54 -25.66
C ALA A 556 -37.71 -14.68 -26.29
N GLY A 557 -38.36 -15.78 -26.71
CA GLY A 557 -37.71 -16.95 -27.30
C GLY A 557 -37.37 -16.87 -28.78
N ASP A 558 -37.75 -15.80 -29.49
CA ASP A 558 -37.59 -15.71 -30.95
C ASP A 558 -36.13 -15.41 -31.38
N ASN A 559 -35.30 -14.90 -30.47
CA ASN A 559 -33.89 -14.58 -30.72
C ASN A 559 -32.98 -15.62 -30.03
N GLU A 560 -32.19 -16.34 -30.83
CA GLU A 560 -31.31 -17.41 -30.34
C GLU A 560 -30.20 -16.91 -29.41
N ASP A 561 -29.61 -15.73 -29.66
CA ASP A 561 -28.61 -15.12 -28.77
C ASP A 561 -29.24 -14.76 -27.42
N LEU A 562 -30.46 -14.21 -27.44
CA LEU A 562 -31.18 -13.85 -26.22
C LEU A 562 -31.55 -15.08 -25.40
N ARG A 563 -32.02 -16.16 -26.05
CA ARG A 563 -32.31 -17.45 -25.40
C ARG A 563 -31.04 -18.06 -24.79
N THR A 564 -29.94 -18.05 -25.53
CA THR A 564 -28.64 -18.55 -25.03
C THR A 564 -28.20 -17.77 -23.79
N PHE A 565 -28.30 -16.43 -23.82
CA PHE A 565 -27.92 -15.58 -22.70
C PHE A 565 -28.83 -15.77 -21.47
N TYR A 566 -30.14 -15.94 -21.69
CA TYR A 566 -31.09 -16.33 -20.65
C TYR A 566 -30.69 -17.66 -19.99
N GLU A 567 -30.41 -18.70 -20.79
CA GLU A 567 -30.01 -20.02 -20.32
C GLU A 567 -28.72 -19.97 -19.49
N LEU A 568 -27.73 -19.17 -19.91
CA LEU A 568 -26.50 -18.94 -19.14
C LEU A 568 -26.80 -18.42 -17.73
N ILE A 569 -27.75 -17.49 -17.58
CA ILE A 569 -28.08 -16.89 -16.28
C ILE A 569 -28.93 -17.84 -15.41
N ILE A 570 -29.97 -18.45 -15.96
CA ILE A 570 -30.91 -19.26 -15.17
C ILE A 570 -30.37 -20.64 -14.78
N HIS A 571 -29.38 -21.15 -15.52
CA HIS A 571 -28.65 -22.39 -15.17
C HIS A 571 -27.35 -22.11 -14.41
N TRP A 572 -27.00 -20.85 -14.18
CA TRP A 572 -25.87 -20.50 -13.34
C TRP A 572 -26.11 -21.00 -11.90
N ASN A 573 -25.12 -21.66 -11.32
CA ASN A 573 -25.16 -22.21 -9.96
C ASN A 573 -24.83 -21.17 -8.88
N GLY A 574 -24.80 -19.87 -9.22
CA GLY A 574 -24.46 -18.79 -8.29
C GLY A 574 -22.98 -18.72 -7.91
N ARG A 575 -22.07 -19.38 -8.65
CA ARG A 575 -20.63 -19.39 -8.36
C ARG A 575 -19.78 -18.75 -9.46
N CYS A 576 -18.82 -17.92 -9.05
CA CYS A 576 -17.79 -17.33 -9.90
C CYS A 576 -16.57 -18.25 -10.06
N ASP A 577 -16.80 -19.53 -10.31
CA ASP A 577 -15.72 -20.48 -10.66
C ASP A 577 -15.03 -20.05 -11.95
N ALA A 578 -13.74 -20.36 -12.14
CA ALA A 578 -12.98 -19.88 -13.29
C ALA A 578 -13.55 -20.32 -14.65
N ASN A 579 -14.25 -21.46 -14.71
CA ASN A 579 -14.93 -21.95 -15.91
C ASN A 579 -16.40 -21.52 -16.00
N SER A 580 -16.89 -20.70 -15.07
CA SER A 580 -18.29 -20.27 -15.00
C SER A 580 -18.61 -19.25 -16.08
N THR A 581 -19.48 -19.63 -17.03
CA THR A 581 -19.98 -18.73 -18.07
C THR A 581 -21.20 -17.92 -17.61
N GLY A 582 -22.02 -18.52 -16.74
CA GLY A 582 -23.18 -17.87 -16.15
C GLY A 582 -22.84 -16.66 -15.27
N ALA A 583 -21.68 -16.67 -14.60
CA ALA A 583 -21.24 -15.55 -13.76
C ALA A 583 -20.99 -14.26 -14.57
N ILE A 584 -20.35 -14.38 -15.74
CA ILE A 584 -20.09 -13.21 -16.61
C ILE A 584 -21.40 -12.70 -17.21
N ALA A 585 -22.28 -13.59 -17.67
CA ALA A 585 -23.60 -13.22 -18.17
C ALA A 585 -24.42 -12.48 -17.10
N TYR A 586 -24.48 -13.02 -15.88
CA TYR A 586 -25.19 -12.41 -14.76
C TYR A 586 -24.62 -11.03 -14.41
N LYS A 587 -23.28 -10.88 -14.35
CA LYS A 587 -22.63 -9.59 -14.11
C LYS A 587 -23.02 -8.55 -15.16
N TYR A 588 -22.88 -8.89 -16.45
CA TYR A 588 -23.22 -7.99 -17.56
C TYR A 588 -24.68 -7.54 -17.50
N TRP A 589 -25.59 -8.45 -17.15
CA TRP A 589 -26.99 -8.15 -16.97
C TRP A 589 -27.24 -7.20 -15.80
N LYS A 590 -26.65 -7.49 -14.63
CA LYS A 590 -26.84 -6.72 -13.40
C LYS A 590 -26.25 -5.31 -13.48
N GLU A 591 -25.16 -5.10 -14.22
CA GLU A 591 -24.55 -3.78 -14.38
C GLU A 591 -25.43 -2.75 -15.10
N LEU A 592 -26.45 -3.20 -15.83
CA LEU A 592 -27.37 -2.32 -16.55
C LEU A 592 -28.51 -1.76 -15.67
N PHE A 593 -28.64 -2.19 -14.42
CA PHE A 593 -29.65 -1.67 -13.50
C PHE A 593 -29.21 -0.36 -12.82
N GLY A 594 -30.18 0.42 -12.35
CA GLY A 594 -29.99 1.71 -11.69
C GLY A 594 -29.43 1.59 -10.27
N ASP A 595 -29.10 2.73 -9.66
CA ASP A 595 -28.38 2.77 -8.38
C ASP A 595 -29.16 2.20 -7.19
N ASP A 596 -30.50 2.12 -7.28
CA ASP A 596 -31.37 1.44 -6.32
C ASP A 596 -31.06 -0.06 -6.24
N VAL A 597 -30.96 -0.74 -7.39
CA VAL A 597 -30.58 -2.15 -7.47
C VAL A 597 -29.14 -2.36 -7.01
N LYS A 598 -28.21 -1.48 -7.40
CA LYS A 598 -26.81 -1.58 -6.98
C LYS A 598 -26.66 -1.46 -5.46
N THR A 599 -27.46 -0.60 -4.85
CA THR A 599 -27.49 -0.42 -3.39
C THR A 599 -28.04 -1.66 -2.71
N ALA A 600 -29.15 -2.22 -3.22
CA ALA A 600 -29.73 -3.47 -2.71
C ALA A 600 -28.75 -4.64 -2.80
N ASP A 601 -28.08 -4.84 -3.94
CA ASP A 601 -27.08 -5.90 -4.11
C ASP A 601 -25.92 -5.73 -3.13
N ARG A 602 -25.38 -4.51 -3.01
CA ARG A 602 -24.32 -4.21 -2.04
C ARG A 602 -24.76 -4.52 -0.62
N ALA A 603 -26.01 -4.27 -0.26
CA ALA A 603 -26.60 -4.56 1.04
C ALA A 603 -27.16 -5.99 1.18
N GLY A 604 -26.86 -6.91 0.24
CA GLY A 604 -27.35 -8.29 0.29
C GLY A 604 -28.88 -8.42 0.36
N MET A 605 -29.60 -7.41 -0.15
CA MET A 605 -31.06 -7.33 -0.09
C MET A 605 -31.71 -8.05 -1.28
N PRO A 606 -32.98 -8.46 -1.15
CA PRO A 606 -33.74 -8.97 -2.30
C PRO A 606 -33.88 -7.90 -3.40
N PRO A 607 -34.24 -8.32 -4.64
CA PRO A 607 -34.54 -7.41 -5.73
C PRO A 607 -35.55 -6.33 -5.30
N PRO A 608 -35.28 -5.03 -5.58
CA PRO A 608 -36.22 -3.95 -5.26
C PRO A 608 -37.57 -4.12 -5.99
N GLU A 609 -38.65 -3.66 -5.37
CA GLU A 609 -40.00 -3.64 -5.99
C GLU A 609 -40.07 -2.79 -7.26
N SER A 610 -39.12 -1.87 -7.47
CA SER A 610 -39.00 -1.05 -8.69
C SER A 610 -38.63 -1.87 -9.94
N VAL A 611 -38.19 -3.11 -9.79
CA VAL A 611 -37.77 -3.97 -10.90
C VAL A 611 -38.99 -4.63 -11.54
N THR A 612 -39.31 -4.27 -12.79
CA THR A 612 -40.43 -4.85 -13.55
C THR A 612 -40.00 -5.95 -14.53
N ASP A 613 -40.96 -6.77 -14.97
CA ASP A 613 -40.74 -7.83 -15.96
C ASP A 613 -40.18 -7.27 -17.29
N GLU A 614 -40.65 -6.10 -17.74
CA GLU A 614 -40.12 -5.42 -18.94
C GLU A 614 -38.66 -5.01 -18.76
N MET A 615 -38.30 -4.44 -17.60
CA MET A 615 -36.93 -4.01 -17.31
C MET A 615 -35.96 -5.20 -17.29
N LEU A 616 -36.38 -6.32 -16.70
CA LEU A 616 -35.58 -7.56 -16.65
C LEU A 616 -35.20 -8.00 -18.07
N LEU A 617 -36.19 -8.09 -18.96
CA LEU A 617 -36.02 -8.57 -20.34
C LEU A 617 -35.29 -7.56 -21.24
N GLU A 618 -35.57 -6.26 -21.11
CA GLU A 618 -34.87 -5.20 -21.86
C GLU A 618 -33.36 -5.22 -21.57
N LYS A 619 -33.01 -5.26 -20.27
CA LYS A 619 -31.61 -5.31 -19.84
C LYS A 619 -30.96 -6.64 -20.21
N LEU A 620 -31.70 -7.74 -20.21
CA LEU A 620 -31.20 -9.04 -20.67
C LEU A 620 -30.75 -8.97 -22.14
N ALA A 621 -31.58 -8.39 -23.01
CA ALA A 621 -31.24 -8.22 -24.43
C ALA A 621 -30.07 -7.25 -24.65
N ALA A 622 -30.04 -6.14 -23.91
CA ALA A 622 -28.93 -5.20 -23.97
C ALA A 622 -27.60 -5.82 -23.50
N ALA A 623 -27.64 -6.62 -22.43
CA ALA A 623 -26.47 -7.30 -21.89
C ALA A 623 -25.93 -8.40 -22.82
N ALA A 624 -26.81 -9.20 -23.43
CA ALA A 624 -26.42 -10.18 -24.44
C ALA A 624 -25.68 -9.52 -25.61
N LYS A 625 -26.22 -8.40 -26.11
CA LYS A 625 -25.59 -7.61 -27.18
C LYS A 625 -24.24 -7.03 -26.75
N ALA A 626 -24.13 -6.51 -25.53
CA ALA A 626 -22.89 -5.96 -25.00
C ALA A 626 -21.81 -7.04 -24.85
N LEU A 627 -22.15 -8.19 -24.26
CA LEU A 627 -21.19 -9.28 -24.07
C LEU A 627 -20.67 -9.82 -25.42
N LYS A 628 -21.58 -10.06 -26.37
CA LYS A 628 -21.22 -10.51 -27.72
C LYS A 628 -20.38 -9.48 -28.47
N LYS A 629 -20.63 -8.18 -28.26
CA LYS A 629 -19.81 -7.11 -28.84
C LYS A 629 -18.39 -7.11 -28.26
N ASP A 630 -18.26 -7.28 -26.96
CA ASP A 630 -16.96 -7.19 -26.26
C ASP A 630 -16.07 -8.42 -26.52
N PHE A 631 -16.66 -9.62 -26.66
CA PHE A 631 -15.92 -10.88 -26.74
C PHE A 631 -16.16 -11.69 -28.02
N GLY A 632 -17.11 -11.29 -28.88
CA GLY A 632 -17.49 -12.06 -30.07
C GLY A 632 -18.32 -13.32 -29.79
N ARG A 633 -18.53 -13.68 -28.52
CA ARG A 633 -19.27 -14.86 -28.03
C ARG A 633 -20.03 -14.54 -26.74
N LEU A 634 -20.99 -15.39 -26.36
CA LEU A 634 -21.81 -15.22 -25.15
C LEU A 634 -21.34 -16.09 -23.98
N ASP A 635 -20.75 -17.24 -24.26
CA ASP A 635 -20.27 -18.23 -23.30
C ASP A 635 -18.85 -17.91 -22.81
N VAL A 636 -18.65 -16.69 -22.31
CA VAL A 636 -17.36 -16.20 -21.79
C VAL A 636 -17.14 -16.73 -20.37
N ALA A 637 -16.06 -17.46 -20.14
CA ALA A 637 -15.76 -17.99 -18.81
C ALA A 637 -15.21 -16.90 -17.88
N TYR A 638 -15.50 -16.99 -16.57
CA TYR A 638 -15.04 -16.02 -15.59
C TYR A 638 -13.52 -15.83 -15.59
N GLY A 639 -12.76 -16.92 -15.68
CA GLY A 639 -11.30 -16.93 -15.71
C GLY A 639 -10.68 -16.46 -17.03
N ASP A 640 -11.47 -16.31 -18.10
CA ASP A 640 -11.02 -15.62 -19.32
C ASP A 640 -10.92 -14.10 -19.08
N VAL A 641 -11.65 -13.60 -18.09
CA VAL A 641 -11.76 -12.18 -17.73
C VAL A 641 -10.94 -11.86 -16.48
N TYR A 642 -11.02 -12.67 -15.42
CA TYR A 642 -10.38 -12.39 -14.13
C TYR A 642 -9.17 -13.28 -13.90
N ARG A 643 -8.03 -12.63 -13.62
CA ARG A 643 -6.70 -13.24 -13.56
C ARG A 643 -5.98 -12.89 -12.27
N VAL A 644 -5.07 -13.75 -11.84
CA VAL A 644 -4.09 -13.48 -10.79
C VAL A 644 -2.67 -13.63 -11.33
N GLY A 645 -1.75 -12.80 -10.87
CA GLY A 645 -0.36 -12.73 -11.33
C GLY A 645 0.24 -11.38 -10.99
N ARG A 646 1.53 -11.20 -11.27
CA ARG A 646 2.23 -9.95 -10.98
C ARG A 646 2.07 -8.92 -12.09
N ARG A 647 1.98 -7.66 -11.69
CA ARG A 647 1.91 -6.54 -12.63
C ARG A 647 3.20 -6.46 -13.43
N GLY A 648 3.08 -6.31 -14.75
CA GLY A 648 4.21 -6.06 -15.65
C GLY A 648 4.98 -7.30 -16.12
N THR A 649 4.65 -8.52 -15.65
CA THR A 649 5.33 -9.75 -16.10
C THR A 649 4.73 -10.35 -17.35
N GLY A 650 3.43 -10.13 -17.58
CA GLY A 650 2.65 -10.77 -18.65
C GLY A 650 2.13 -12.16 -18.29
N GLU A 651 2.74 -12.84 -17.33
CA GLU A 651 2.31 -14.13 -16.82
C GLU A 651 1.18 -13.97 -15.79
N ASN A 652 0.07 -14.69 -16.01
CA ASN A 652 -1.09 -14.67 -15.12
C ASN A 652 -1.99 -15.89 -15.36
N TRP A 653 -2.78 -16.26 -14.35
CA TRP A 653 -3.60 -17.47 -14.32
C TRP A 653 -5.07 -17.16 -14.07
N PRO A 654 -6.01 -17.97 -14.62
CA PRO A 654 -7.43 -17.79 -14.37
C PRO A 654 -7.71 -17.94 -12.87
N VAL A 655 -8.56 -17.06 -12.32
CA VAL A 655 -8.91 -17.11 -10.89
C VAL A 655 -10.42 -17.10 -10.71
N SER A 656 -10.90 -17.72 -9.62
CA SER A 656 -12.30 -17.68 -9.20
C SER A 656 -12.53 -16.61 -8.13
N GLY A 657 -13.78 -16.19 -7.98
CA GLY A 657 -14.19 -15.24 -6.94
C GLY A 657 -13.68 -13.81 -7.17
N GLY A 658 -14.17 -12.89 -6.35
CA GLY A 658 -13.86 -11.49 -6.48
C GLY A 658 -14.89 -10.57 -5.83
N SER A 659 -14.45 -9.35 -5.55
CA SER A 659 -15.31 -8.20 -5.29
C SER A 659 -15.32 -7.33 -6.54
N VAL A 660 -16.20 -7.68 -7.47
CA VAL A 660 -16.39 -6.97 -8.74
C VAL A 660 -17.72 -6.23 -8.72
N ARG A 661 -17.94 -5.27 -9.62
CA ARG A 661 -19.22 -4.51 -9.61
C ARG A 661 -20.41 -5.49 -9.69
N GLN A 662 -21.37 -5.34 -8.77
CA GLN A 662 -22.57 -6.18 -8.57
C GLN A 662 -22.38 -7.61 -8.05
N ILE A 663 -21.13 -8.06 -7.83
CA ILE A 663 -20.86 -9.41 -7.31
C ILE A 663 -19.74 -9.33 -6.28
N ALA A 664 -20.03 -9.75 -5.05
CA ALA A 664 -19.02 -9.96 -4.01
C ALA A 664 -19.09 -11.38 -3.44
N THR A 665 -17.95 -12.05 -3.37
CA THR A 665 -17.80 -13.41 -2.84
C THR A 665 -16.97 -13.43 -1.55
N PRO A 666 -17.08 -14.47 -0.69
CA PRO A 666 -16.15 -14.70 0.44
C PRO A 666 -14.68 -14.61 0.01
N ARG A 667 -14.35 -15.25 -1.12
CA ARG A 667 -13.05 -15.12 -1.78
C ARG A 667 -12.87 -13.73 -2.39
N ALA A 668 -12.41 -12.76 -1.60
CA ALA A 668 -12.40 -11.36 -2.00
C ALA A 668 -11.12 -11.00 -2.76
N ILE A 669 -11.27 -10.63 -4.03
CA ILE A 669 -10.19 -10.11 -4.87
C ILE A 669 -10.65 -8.82 -5.51
N SER A 670 -9.84 -7.78 -5.38
CA SER A 670 -9.99 -6.54 -6.15
C SER A 670 -9.11 -6.61 -7.38
N PHE A 671 -9.61 -6.08 -8.50
CA PHE A 671 -8.93 -6.17 -9.78
C PHE A 671 -8.79 -4.80 -10.43
N ASP A 672 -7.71 -4.63 -11.21
CA ASP A 672 -7.59 -3.56 -12.19
C ASP A 672 -7.64 -4.14 -13.60
N ARG A 673 -8.21 -3.36 -14.53
CA ARG A 673 -8.25 -3.75 -15.93
C ARG A 673 -6.83 -3.79 -16.51
N LEU A 674 -6.52 -4.83 -17.27
CA LEU A 674 -5.29 -4.92 -18.04
C LEU A 674 -5.45 -4.14 -19.36
N ASP A 675 -4.56 -3.18 -19.58
CA ASP A 675 -4.58 -2.31 -20.75
C ASP A 675 -4.55 -3.11 -22.06
N GLY A 676 -5.37 -2.69 -23.02
CA GLY A 676 -5.45 -3.34 -24.33
C GLY A 676 -6.14 -4.72 -24.33
N THR A 677 -6.65 -5.20 -23.19
CA THR A 677 -7.31 -6.51 -23.08
C THR A 677 -8.71 -6.39 -22.43
N PRO A 678 -9.56 -7.42 -22.56
CA PRO A 678 -10.78 -7.54 -21.76
C PRO A 678 -10.50 -8.12 -20.35
N GLN A 679 -9.24 -8.43 -20.02
CA GLN A 679 -8.86 -9.05 -18.76
C GLN A 679 -8.68 -8.04 -17.63
N TYR A 680 -8.78 -8.56 -16.42
CA TYR A 680 -8.63 -7.87 -15.15
C TYR A 680 -7.64 -8.67 -14.29
N LEU A 681 -6.62 -8.01 -13.76
CA LEU A 681 -5.60 -8.61 -12.92
C LEU A 681 -5.82 -8.22 -11.47
N GLY A 682 -5.72 -9.21 -10.58
CA GLY A 682 -5.81 -9.00 -9.13
C GLY A 682 -4.77 -7.99 -8.64
N ARG A 683 -5.16 -7.16 -7.67
CA ARG A 683 -4.29 -6.13 -7.08
C ARG A 683 -4.28 -6.05 -5.56
N GLY A 684 -5.23 -6.73 -4.94
CA GLY A 684 -5.55 -6.62 -3.54
C GLY A 684 -6.78 -7.47 -3.24
N GLY A 685 -7.27 -7.43 -2.00
CA GLY A 685 -8.19 -8.44 -1.50
C GLY A 685 -7.43 -9.36 -0.57
N GLN A 686 -7.79 -10.64 -0.49
CA GLN A 686 -7.04 -11.65 0.27
C GLN A 686 -5.54 -11.48 0.06
N THR A 687 -4.77 -11.36 1.14
CA THR A 687 -3.31 -11.10 1.08
C THR A 687 -2.50 -12.18 1.75
N SER A 688 -3.05 -12.80 2.78
CA SER A 688 -2.34 -13.73 3.65
C SER A 688 -3.35 -14.64 4.37
N THR A 689 -4.12 -15.38 3.59
CA THR A 689 -5.20 -16.23 4.08
C THR A 689 -4.63 -17.41 4.87
N GLN A 690 -5.19 -17.69 6.03
CA GLN A 690 -4.77 -18.79 6.91
C GLN A 690 -5.97 -19.54 7.46
N ILE A 691 -5.88 -20.86 7.49
CA ILE A 691 -6.78 -21.74 8.26
C ILE A 691 -5.99 -22.33 9.41
N VAL A 692 -6.50 -22.23 10.63
CA VAL A 692 -5.87 -22.78 11.84
C VAL A 692 -6.84 -23.74 12.50
N LEU A 693 -6.44 -25.01 12.61
CA LEU A 693 -7.08 -26.01 13.45
C LEU A 693 -6.37 -26.02 14.81
N LEU A 694 -7.07 -25.61 15.87
CA LEU A 694 -6.53 -25.39 17.21
C LEU A 694 -6.46 -26.69 18.03
N THR A 695 -5.82 -27.72 17.48
CA THR A 695 -5.43 -28.93 18.23
C THR A 695 -4.19 -28.65 19.10
N GLU A 696 -3.74 -29.63 19.88
CA GLU A 696 -2.49 -29.54 20.66
C GLU A 696 -1.42 -30.51 20.11
N PRO A 697 -0.43 -30.04 19.30
CA PRO A 697 -0.24 -28.66 18.83
C PRO A 697 -1.18 -28.27 17.67
N PRO A 698 -1.34 -26.97 17.37
CA PRO A 698 -2.19 -26.51 16.27
C PRO A 698 -1.63 -26.95 14.91
N LYS A 699 -2.53 -27.15 13.94
CA LYS A 699 -2.20 -27.36 12.53
C LYS A 699 -2.74 -26.21 11.70
N SER A 700 -1.98 -25.76 10.70
CA SER A 700 -2.44 -24.65 9.88
C SER A 700 -2.03 -24.76 8.41
N TRP A 701 -2.74 -23.98 7.59
CA TRP A 701 -2.53 -23.83 6.16
C TRP A 701 -2.53 -22.36 5.79
N THR A 702 -1.75 -21.97 4.78
CA THR A 702 -1.63 -20.59 4.32
C THR A 702 -1.60 -20.47 2.80
N VAL A 703 -1.89 -19.28 2.29
CA VAL A 703 -1.54 -18.89 0.91
C VAL A 703 -1.28 -17.39 0.83
N LEU A 704 -0.23 -17.03 0.10
CA LEU A 704 0.03 -15.67 -0.36
C LEU A 704 -0.40 -15.58 -1.84
N PRO A 705 -1.20 -14.59 -2.26
CA PRO A 705 -1.72 -14.52 -3.63
C PRO A 705 -0.66 -14.43 -4.71
N LEU A 706 0.54 -13.95 -4.37
CA LEU A 706 1.68 -13.82 -5.29
C LEU A 706 2.75 -14.86 -4.94
N GLY A 707 3.54 -14.58 -3.90
CA GLY A 707 4.68 -15.37 -3.47
C GLY A 707 5.41 -14.66 -2.32
N GLU A 708 6.42 -15.32 -1.74
CA GLU A 708 7.16 -14.82 -0.57
C GLU A 708 8.11 -13.67 -0.92
N SER A 709 8.79 -13.73 -2.07
CA SER A 709 9.89 -12.83 -2.41
C SER A 709 9.45 -11.71 -3.38
N ASP A 710 10.08 -10.55 -3.30
CA ASP A 710 9.93 -9.47 -4.30
C ASP A 710 11.00 -9.46 -5.38
N ASP A 711 11.99 -10.34 -5.28
CA ASP A 711 13.00 -10.53 -6.31
C ASP A 711 12.39 -11.28 -7.51
N ALA A 712 12.48 -10.67 -8.69
CA ALA A 712 11.97 -11.25 -9.93
C ALA A 712 12.74 -12.50 -10.38
N ASP A 713 13.98 -12.68 -9.91
CA ASP A 713 14.79 -13.87 -10.17
C ASP A 713 14.54 -14.99 -9.13
N SER A 714 13.77 -14.70 -8.07
CA SER A 714 13.43 -15.71 -7.06
C SER A 714 12.40 -16.70 -7.59
N PRO A 715 12.58 -18.02 -7.33
CA PRO A 715 11.56 -19.02 -7.65
C PRO A 715 10.26 -18.83 -6.84
N HIS A 716 10.28 -17.96 -5.82
CA HIS A 716 9.15 -17.64 -4.94
C HIS A 716 8.54 -16.27 -5.24
N TYR A 717 8.74 -15.76 -6.45
CA TYR A 717 8.16 -14.50 -6.92
C TYR A 717 6.65 -14.62 -7.13
N ASP A 718 6.17 -15.57 -7.94
CA ASP A 718 4.75 -15.77 -8.26
C ASP A 718 4.31 -17.26 -8.27
N ASP A 719 5.11 -18.13 -7.67
CA ASP A 719 4.84 -19.57 -7.56
C ASP A 719 3.53 -19.90 -6.83
N GLN A 720 3.16 -19.11 -5.81
CA GLN A 720 1.89 -19.29 -5.12
C GLN A 720 0.71 -18.78 -5.95
N ALA A 721 0.87 -17.73 -6.77
CA ALA A 721 -0.15 -17.29 -7.73
C ALA A 721 -0.49 -18.43 -8.70
N GLU A 722 0.54 -19.03 -9.30
CA GLU A 722 0.41 -20.15 -10.22
C GLU A 722 -0.19 -21.39 -9.54
N LYS A 723 0.50 -21.91 -8.53
CA LYS A 723 0.32 -23.30 -8.07
C LYS A 723 -0.76 -23.44 -7.00
N LEU A 724 -1.04 -22.37 -6.26
CA LEU A 724 -1.92 -22.39 -5.10
C LEU A 724 -3.14 -21.49 -5.29
N PHE A 725 -2.92 -20.18 -5.31
CA PHE A 725 -3.98 -19.20 -5.25
C PHE A 725 -4.89 -19.31 -6.47
N SER A 726 -4.40 -19.35 -7.71
CA SER A 726 -5.25 -19.50 -8.91
C SER A 726 -6.22 -20.70 -8.82
N HIS A 727 -5.79 -21.76 -8.14
CA HIS A 727 -6.51 -23.00 -7.95
C HIS A 727 -7.34 -23.09 -6.65
N GLY A 728 -7.35 -22.03 -5.82
CA GLY A 728 -8.05 -22.03 -4.53
C GLY A 728 -7.45 -23.01 -3.52
N ARG A 729 -6.14 -23.25 -3.58
CA ARG A 729 -5.42 -24.17 -2.70
C ARG A 729 -4.57 -23.41 -1.68
N MET A 730 -4.23 -24.10 -0.60
CA MET A 730 -3.37 -23.60 0.48
C MET A 730 -2.28 -24.63 0.78
N LYS A 731 -1.11 -24.17 1.24
CA LYS A 731 0.01 -25.02 1.67
C LYS A 731 -0.05 -25.26 3.18
N PRO A 732 0.31 -26.45 3.70
CA PRO A 732 0.49 -26.63 5.13
C PRO A 732 1.66 -25.80 5.64
N THR A 733 1.60 -25.38 6.90
CA THR A 733 2.64 -24.52 7.52
C THR A 733 3.75 -25.27 8.21
N TYR A 734 3.63 -26.59 8.38
CA TYR A 734 4.53 -27.44 9.16
C TYR A 734 4.84 -26.88 10.58
N PHE A 735 3.89 -26.15 11.17
CA PHE A 735 4.09 -25.54 12.48
C PHE A 735 4.26 -26.61 13.56
N LEU A 736 5.36 -26.52 14.33
CA LEU A 736 5.77 -27.53 15.32
C LEU A 736 5.93 -28.97 14.75
N ASP A 737 6.07 -29.10 13.42
CA ASP A 737 6.34 -30.35 12.71
C ASP A 737 7.66 -30.23 11.94
N LYS A 738 8.78 -30.31 12.68
CA LYS A 738 10.12 -30.16 12.10
C LYS A 738 10.47 -31.30 11.13
N GLU A 739 10.01 -32.53 11.40
CA GLU A 739 10.28 -33.66 10.51
C GLU A 739 9.57 -33.47 9.17
N GLY A 740 8.27 -33.13 9.19
CA GLY A 740 7.52 -32.80 7.98
C GLY A 740 8.12 -31.60 7.24
N LEU A 741 8.56 -30.55 7.95
CA LEU A 741 9.27 -29.44 7.32
C LEU A 741 10.53 -29.90 6.57
N LEU A 742 11.36 -30.77 7.16
CA LEU A 742 12.63 -31.18 6.56
C LEU A 742 12.44 -31.98 5.28
N ASP A 743 11.32 -32.69 5.12
CA ASP A 743 10.96 -33.38 3.87
C ASP A 743 10.60 -32.40 2.73
N HIS A 744 10.27 -31.15 3.06
CA HIS A 744 9.86 -30.10 2.13
C HIS A 744 10.80 -28.90 2.11
N ALA A 745 11.87 -28.92 2.91
CA ALA A 745 12.83 -27.83 2.99
C ALA A 745 13.67 -27.75 1.70
N THR A 746 13.71 -26.58 1.09
CA THR A 746 14.45 -26.32 -0.15
C THR A 746 15.80 -25.65 0.11
N ASP A 747 15.91 -24.94 1.23
CA ASP A 747 17.12 -24.23 1.62
C ASP A 747 17.33 -24.24 3.14
N LYS A 748 18.60 -24.09 3.56
CA LYS A 748 19.02 -23.96 4.95
C LYS A 748 20.11 -22.92 5.07
N VAL A 749 19.83 -21.86 5.84
CA VAL A 749 20.81 -20.83 6.22
C VAL A 749 21.12 -20.95 7.71
N VAL A 750 22.39 -20.80 8.07
CA VAL A 750 22.82 -20.73 9.47
C VAL A 750 23.51 -19.39 9.68
N VAL A 751 22.93 -18.57 10.54
CA VAL A 751 23.48 -17.28 10.97
C VAL A 751 23.78 -17.32 12.45
N TYR A 752 24.46 -16.30 12.96
CA TYR A 752 24.92 -16.31 14.33
C TYR A 752 24.79 -14.95 14.98
N ARG A 753 24.13 -14.91 16.13
CA ARG A 753 24.05 -13.70 16.95
C ARG A 753 25.21 -13.69 17.95
N ASN A 754 26.00 -12.62 17.94
CA ASN A 754 26.98 -12.37 19.00
C ASN A 754 26.23 -11.82 20.23
N GLY A 755 26.44 -12.38 21.42
CA GLY A 755 25.84 -11.85 22.64
C GLY A 755 26.30 -10.40 22.91
N ASP A 756 25.34 -9.49 23.09
CA ASP A 756 25.46 -8.09 23.55
C ASP A 756 26.66 -7.28 23.03
N ALA A 757 26.88 -7.23 21.71
CA ALA A 757 27.80 -6.27 21.10
C ALA A 757 27.06 -4.99 20.65
N PRO A 758 27.50 -3.78 21.03
CA PRO A 758 26.94 -2.54 20.51
C PRO A 758 27.22 -2.41 19.00
N ALA A 759 26.28 -1.81 18.27
CA ALA A 759 26.29 -1.70 16.82
C ALA A 759 27.62 -1.17 16.24
N PRO A 760 28.15 -1.76 15.15
CA PRO A 760 29.32 -1.21 14.47
C PRO A 760 28.97 0.11 13.78
N GLN A 761 29.83 1.12 13.92
CA GLN A 761 29.69 2.41 13.23
C GLN A 761 29.89 2.27 11.71
N PRO A 762 29.15 3.05 10.89
CA PRO A 762 29.21 2.93 9.44
C PRO A 762 30.56 3.36 8.87
N ALA A 763 31.12 2.52 8.00
CA ALA A 763 32.28 2.85 7.19
C ALA A 763 31.89 3.84 6.09
N LYS A 764 32.63 4.96 6.00
CA LYS A 764 32.49 5.93 4.90
C LYS A 764 32.90 5.29 3.56
N LYS A 765 31.97 5.22 2.60
CA LYS A 765 32.26 4.84 1.19
C LYS A 765 32.48 6.08 0.31
N ALA A 766 33.36 5.93 -0.67
CA ALA A 766 33.73 6.96 -1.65
C ALA A 766 32.65 7.12 -2.74
N LYS A 767 32.35 8.37 -3.12
CA LYS A 767 31.37 8.74 -4.16
C LYS A 767 31.86 8.35 -5.57
N LYS A 768 31.00 7.74 -6.39
CA LYS A 768 31.16 7.73 -7.85
C LYS A 768 30.85 9.13 -8.41
N GLN A 769 31.62 9.56 -9.40
CA GLN A 769 31.49 10.87 -10.04
C GLN A 769 30.31 10.86 -11.02
N ALA A 770 29.41 11.84 -10.93
CA ALA A 770 28.25 11.98 -11.82
C ALA A 770 28.69 12.26 -13.27
N VAL A 771 27.95 11.75 -14.27
CA VAL A 771 28.25 11.86 -15.72
C VAL A 771 27.85 13.20 -16.36
N TYR A 772 27.03 14.00 -15.66
CA TYR A 772 26.68 15.37 -16.03
C TYR A 772 26.52 16.25 -14.78
N LYS A 773 26.56 17.57 -15.00
CA LYS A 773 26.17 18.62 -14.07
C LYS A 773 24.86 19.22 -14.59
N GLN A 774 23.83 19.25 -13.75
CA GLN A 774 22.57 19.87 -14.08
C GLN A 774 22.50 21.31 -13.55
N THR A 775 21.92 22.21 -14.33
CA THR A 775 21.49 23.54 -13.91
C THR A 775 19.98 23.61 -14.11
N GLN A 776 19.21 23.79 -13.03
CA GLN A 776 17.76 23.71 -13.11
C GLN A 776 17.08 25.07 -13.22
N ASN A 777 15.82 25.02 -13.66
CA ASN A 777 14.88 26.14 -13.61
C ASN A 777 15.39 27.40 -14.32
N ILE A 778 16.14 27.22 -15.41
CA ILE A 778 16.56 28.33 -16.25
C ILE A 778 15.31 28.85 -16.94
N VAL A 779 14.92 30.08 -16.59
CA VAL A 779 13.78 30.74 -17.22
C VAL A 779 14.19 31.09 -18.65
N TYR A 780 13.58 30.42 -19.63
CA TYR A 780 13.84 30.66 -21.05
C TYR A 780 12.81 31.61 -21.68
N GLY A 781 11.71 31.90 -20.96
CA GLY A 781 10.71 32.86 -21.38
C GLY A 781 9.62 33.05 -20.34
N GLU A 782 8.70 33.97 -20.60
CA GLU A 782 7.50 34.20 -19.80
C GLU A 782 6.28 34.21 -20.71
N THR A 783 5.16 33.67 -20.23
CA THR A 783 3.86 33.78 -20.88
C THR A 783 2.75 33.83 -19.83
N ASP A 784 1.80 34.75 -19.96
CA ASP A 784 0.71 34.97 -19.00
C ASP A 784 1.15 35.10 -17.52
N GLY A 785 2.29 35.75 -17.26
CA GLY A 785 2.83 35.92 -15.91
C GLY A 785 3.49 34.67 -15.33
N ILE A 786 3.70 33.63 -16.15
CA ILE A 786 4.32 32.36 -15.76
C ILE A 786 5.68 32.23 -16.43
N GLY A 787 6.71 32.04 -15.61
CA GLY A 787 8.06 31.70 -16.08
C GLY A 787 8.10 30.30 -16.70
N LEU A 788 8.45 30.22 -17.97
CA LEU A 788 8.73 28.98 -18.68
C LEU A 788 10.18 28.59 -18.43
N VAL A 789 10.39 27.35 -18.02
CA VAL A 789 11.68 26.89 -17.49
C VAL A 789 12.21 25.68 -18.25
N LEU A 790 13.52 25.61 -18.40
CA LEU A 790 14.25 24.46 -18.88
C LEU A 790 15.38 24.11 -17.92
N ASP A 791 15.85 22.88 -18.02
CA ASP A 791 17.02 22.41 -17.27
C ASP A 791 18.12 22.03 -18.26
N VAL A 792 19.37 22.37 -17.93
CA VAL A 792 20.55 22.07 -18.76
C VAL A 792 21.38 20.99 -18.10
N PHE A 793 21.63 19.89 -18.81
CA PHE A 793 22.51 18.82 -18.40
C PHE A 793 23.80 18.91 -19.21
N ALA A 794 24.85 19.45 -18.58
CA ALA A 794 26.17 19.59 -19.20
C ALA A 794 27.05 18.39 -18.83
N PRO A 795 27.76 17.75 -19.78
CA PRO A 795 28.60 16.59 -19.49
C PRO A 795 29.74 16.96 -18.53
N THR A 796 30.04 16.10 -17.54
CA THR A 796 31.21 16.28 -16.66
C THR A 796 32.50 15.76 -17.30
N GLY A 797 32.36 14.92 -18.34
CA GLY A 797 33.43 14.48 -19.22
C GLY A 797 33.73 15.47 -20.34
N LYS A 798 34.39 15.00 -21.40
CA LYS A 798 34.71 15.82 -22.58
C LYS A 798 33.42 16.14 -23.35
N SER A 799 33.06 17.42 -23.46
CA SER A 799 31.97 17.87 -24.34
C SER A 799 32.32 17.64 -25.81
N ASN A 800 31.31 17.28 -26.61
CA ASN A 800 31.40 17.11 -28.06
C ASN A 800 30.99 18.37 -28.85
N GLY A 801 30.59 19.44 -28.16
CA GLY A 801 30.16 20.69 -28.78
C GLY A 801 28.78 20.65 -29.44
N LEU A 802 27.94 19.67 -29.12
CA LEU A 802 26.61 19.49 -29.70
C LEU A 802 25.53 19.51 -28.62
N GLY A 803 24.35 20.03 -28.99
CA GLY A 803 23.20 20.14 -28.09
C GLY A 803 22.02 19.30 -28.56
N ILE A 804 21.26 18.74 -27.61
CA ILE A 804 19.96 18.11 -27.89
C ILE A 804 18.90 18.80 -27.05
N VAL A 805 17.84 19.28 -27.70
CA VAL A 805 16.63 19.76 -27.03
C VAL A 805 15.75 18.55 -26.73
N ASP A 806 15.48 18.32 -25.46
CA ASP A 806 14.58 17.28 -24.97
C ASP A 806 13.25 17.90 -24.54
N VAL A 807 12.16 17.50 -25.18
CA VAL A 807 10.82 18.02 -24.87
C VAL A 807 10.22 17.22 -23.73
N ALA A 808 10.36 17.73 -22.51
CA ALA A 808 9.88 17.10 -21.29
C ALA A 808 8.36 17.31 -21.11
N SER A 809 7.55 16.52 -21.83
CA SER A 809 6.09 16.55 -21.75
C SER A 809 5.47 15.16 -21.91
N GLY A 810 4.51 14.80 -21.05
CA GLY A 810 3.78 13.52 -21.12
C GLY A 810 2.30 13.74 -20.84
N ALA A 811 1.44 13.19 -21.69
CA ALA A 811 0.01 13.52 -21.72
C ALA A 811 -0.28 15.05 -21.74
N TYR A 812 0.64 15.84 -22.31
CA TYR A 812 0.63 17.31 -22.32
C TYR A 812 0.76 17.99 -20.95
N HIS A 813 1.29 17.29 -19.95
CA HIS A 813 1.77 17.88 -18.70
C HIS A 813 3.29 17.96 -18.75
N SER A 814 3.87 19.11 -18.41
CA SER A 814 5.32 19.39 -18.51
C SER A 814 5.88 19.81 -17.14
N ASP A 815 5.90 18.87 -16.20
CA ASP A 815 6.47 19.02 -14.87
C ASP A 815 7.78 18.22 -14.72
N ARG A 816 8.39 18.26 -13.52
CA ARG A 816 9.63 17.52 -13.24
C ARG A 816 9.47 16.00 -13.32
N GLY A 817 8.26 15.48 -13.07
CA GLY A 817 7.97 14.05 -13.22
C GLY A 817 8.20 13.55 -14.65
N LYS A 818 8.05 14.41 -15.66
CA LYS A 818 8.37 14.07 -17.07
C LYS A 818 9.86 14.01 -17.37
N MET A 819 10.63 14.89 -16.73
CA MET A 819 12.09 14.77 -16.78
C MET A 819 12.58 13.52 -16.03
N ASP A 820 11.93 13.14 -14.92
CA ASP A 820 12.22 11.89 -14.20
C ASP A 820 11.94 10.65 -15.04
N GLU A 821 10.89 10.67 -15.87
CA GLU A 821 10.63 9.61 -16.86
C GLU A 821 11.79 9.49 -17.86
N HIS A 822 12.30 10.61 -18.40
CA HIS A 822 13.44 10.62 -19.32
C HIS A 822 14.75 10.19 -18.62
N ARG A 823 14.92 10.54 -17.34
CA ARG A 823 16.03 10.07 -16.49
C ARG A 823 15.98 8.56 -16.25
N ARG A 824 14.80 7.99 -15.97
CA ARG A 824 14.61 6.53 -15.85
C ARG A 824 14.89 5.81 -17.17
N ALA A 825 14.56 6.43 -18.30
CA ALA A 825 14.94 5.95 -19.63
C ALA A 825 16.42 6.17 -19.97
N ARG A 826 17.21 6.74 -19.04
CA ARG A 826 18.64 7.05 -19.18
C ARG A 826 18.96 8.01 -20.33
N VAL A 827 18.01 8.87 -20.73
CA VAL A 827 18.23 9.87 -21.80
C VAL A 827 19.41 10.76 -21.45
N TYR A 828 19.41 11.41 -20.29
CA TYR A 828 20.49 12.33 -19.91
C TYR A 828 21.84 11.62 -19.70
N ASP A 829 21.84 10.45 -19.06
CA ASP A 829 23.08 9.68 -18.82
C ASP A 829 23.73 9.23 -20.14
N THR A 830 22.93 8.77 -21.09
CA THR A 830 23.40 8.26 -22.39
C THR A 830 23.96 9.39 -23.25
N PHE A 831 23.21 10.47 -23.43
CA PHE A 831 23.63 11.59 -24.26
C PHE A 831 24.80 12.38 -23.62
N CYS A 832 24.73 12.70 -22.32
CA CYS A 832 25.85 13.38 -21.66
C CYS A 832 27.09 12.48 -21.53
N GLY A 833 26.91 11.15 -21.41
CA GLY A 833 28.01 10.19 -21.48
C GLY A 833 28.78 10.22 -22.81
N LYS A 834 28.10 10.62 -23.90
CA LYS A 834 28.69 10.87 -25.23
C LYS A 834 29.19 12.31 -25.43
N GLY A 835 29.05 13.16 -24.42
CA GLY A 835 29.53 14.54 -24.44
C GLY A 835 28.51 15.56 -24.96
N TYR A 836 27.25 15.18 -25.19
CA TYR A 836 26.19 16.13 -25.54
C TYR A 836 25.76 16.98 -24.35
N THR A 837 25.39 18.23 -24.61
CA THR A 837 24.67 19.07 -23.65
C THR A 837 23.16 18.94 -23.91
N MET A 838 22.40 18.47 -22.93
CA MET A 838 20.94 18.30 -23.07
C MET A 838 20.19 19.50 -22.52
N PHE A 839 19.12 19.92 -23.20
CA PHE A 839 18.23 21.01 -22.79
C PHE A 839 16.82 20.45 -22.62
N ALA A 840 16.44 20.11 -21.38
CA ALA A 840 15.10 19.61 -21.08
C ALA A 840 14.11 20.78 -21.00
N VAL A 841 13.46 21.09 -22.11
CA VAL A 841 12.50 22.19 -22.23
C VAL A 841 11.13 21.75 -21.73
N ARG A 842 10.54 22.51 -20.79
CA ARG A 842 9.18 22.30 -20.31
C ARG A 842 8.24 23.36 -20.92
N PRO A 843 7.49 23.05 -21.99
CA PRO A 843 6.67 24.03 -22.72
C PRO A 843 5.38 24.47 -21.99
N GLY A 844 5.23 24.12 -20.71
CA GLY A 844 4.01 24.33 -19.93
C GLY A 844 3.03 23.14 -20.01
N SER A 845 1.97 23.16 -19.21
CA SER A 845 1.02 22.05 -19.06
C SER A 845 -0.38 22.39 -19.55
N ILE A 846 -1.12 21.39 -20.04
CA ILE A 846 -2.48 21.52 -20.57
C ILE A 846 -3.52 22.04 -19.57
N THR A 847 -3.19 22.01 -18.28
CA THR A 847 -3.97 22.67 -17.22
C THR A 847 -4.00 24.19 -17.34
N LYS A 848 -3.04 24.78 -18.06
CA LYS A 848 -2.89 26.23 -18.22
C LYS A 848 -2.73 26.68 -19.67
N PHE A 849 -2.06 25.88 -20.51
CA PHE A 849 -1.76 26.23 -21.90
C PHE A 849 -2.40 25.20 -22.84
N SER A 850 -3.11 25.66 -23.86
CA SER A 850 -3.53 24.78 -24.95
C SER A 850 -2.32 24.19 -25.69
N VAL A 851 -2.49 23.06 -26.39
CA VAL A 851 -1.40 22.44 -27.15
C VAL A 851 -0.75 23.40 -28.17
N PRO A 852 -1.51 24.27 -28.89
CA PRO A 852 -0.91 25.31 -29.72
C PRO A 852 -0.04 26.33 -28.95
N GLU A 853 -0.41 26.68 -27.73
CA GLU A 853 0.38 27.58 -26.87
C GLU A 853 1.64 26.88 -26.36
N MET A 854 1.53 25.59 -26.01
CA MET A 854 2.68 24.75 -25.65
C MET A 854 3.67 24.64 -26.81
N ALA A 855 3.21 24.46 -28.05
CA ALA A 855 4.08 24.44 -29.24
C ALA A 855 4.85 25.76 -29.39
N LYS A 856 4.18 26.91 -29.26
CA LYS A 856 4.83 28.23 -29.27
C LYS A 856 5.81 28.42 -28.12
N ASN A 857 5.51 27.85 -26.95
CA ASN A 857 6.43 27.87 -25.81
C ASN A 857 7.65 26.98 -26.05
N LEU A 858 7.52 25.87 -26.79
CA LEU A 858 8.66 25.06 -27.21
C LEU A 858 9.53 25.82 -28.22
N ASP A 859 8.94 26.53 -29.19
CA ASP A 859 9.67 27.37 -30.15
C ASP A 859 10.54 28.41 -29.43
N LYS A 860 9.99 29.10 -28.42
CA LYS A 860 10.75 30.01 -27.56
C LYS A 860 11.92 29.31 -26.86
N GLY A 861 11.71 28.07 -26.40
CA GLY A 861 12.77 27.26 -25.78
C GLY A 861 13.89 26.91 -26.74
N ILE A 862 13.57 26.50 -27.96
CA ILE A 862 14.57 26.17 -28.99
C ILE A 862 15.35 27.43 -29.41
N ALA A 863 14.66 28.55 -29.64
CA ALA A 863 15.29 29.83 -29.95
C ALA A 863 16.24 30.27 -28.84
N TRP A 864 15.80 30.15 -27.57
CA TRP A 864 16.63 30.44 -26.41
C TRP A 864 17.90 29.58 -26.38
N VAL A 865 17.80 28.27 -26.67
CA VAL A 865 18.99 27.38 -26.71
C VAL A 865 19.99 27.84 -27.77
N LYS A 866 19.52 28.26 -28.95
CA LYS A 866 20.39 28.79 -30.01
C LYS A 866 21.05 30.11 -29.61
N GLU A 867 20.29 31.03 -29.00
CA GLU A 867 20.80 32.32 -28.53
C GLU A 867 21.88 32.15 -27.44
N HIS A 868 21.81 31.07 -26.66
CA HIS A 868 22.75 30.77 -25.57
C HIS A 868 23.76 29.67 -25.91
N ALA A 869 23.89 29.30 -27.19
CA ALA A 869 24.75 28.20 -27.63
C ALA A 869 26.23 28.42 -27.24
N ASP A 870 26.73 29.65 -27.39
CA ASP A 870 28.09 30.03 -26.99
C ASP A 870 28.34 29.84 -25.48
N GLN A 871 27.33 30.07 -24.64
CA GLN A 871 27.42 29.89 -23.18
C GLN A 871 27.65 28.42 -22.82
N TYR A 872 27.05 27.50 -23.57
CA TYR A 872 27.14 26.07 -23.33
C TYR A 872 28.18 25.36 -24.22
N GLY A 873 28.91 26.13 -25.03
CA GLY A 873 29.95 25.62 -25.92
C GLY A 873 29.42 24.66 -26.99
N ILE A 874 28.19 24.87 -27.45
CA ILE A 874 27.55 24.05 -28.48
C ILE A 874 27.37 24.84 -29.80
N ASP A 875 27.26 24.14 -30.92
CA ASP A 875 26.93 24.77 -32.21
C ASP A 875 25.40 24.96 -32.37
N PRO A 876 24.89 26.20 -32.50
CA PRO A 876 23.46 26.47 -32.64
C PRO A 876 22.84 25.92 -33.93
N ASN A 877 23.63 25.58 -34.94
CA ASN A 877 23.18 25.03 -36.22
C ASN A 877 23.20 23.49 -36.26
N ARG A 878 23.66 22.84 -35.18
CA ARG A 878 23.79 21.38 -35.08
C ARG A 878 23.08 20.85 -33.83
N LEU A 879 21.86 21.32 -33.61
CA LEU A 879 20.98 20.87 -32.54
C LEU A 879 20.16 19.64 -32.97
N GLY A 880 20.03 18.66 -32.08
CA GLY A 880 19.02 17.61 -32.19
C GLY A 880 17.76 17.94 -31.38
N LEU A 881 16.64 17.30 -31.71
CA LEU A 881 15.38 17.42 -30.97
C LEU A 881 14.83 16.04 -30.63
N THR A 882 14.43 15.83 -29.38
CA THR A 882 13.87 14.56 -28.91
C THR A 882 12.69 14.75 -27.98
N GLY A 883 11.92 13.68 -27.79
CA GLY A 883 10.76 13.64 -26.91
C GLY A 883 10.01 12.33 -27.06
N ALA A 884 9.21 11.99 -26.04
CA ALA A 884 8.38 10.79 -26.02
C ALA A 884 6.89 11.13 -25.86
N SER A 885 6.00 10.34 -26.48
CA SER A 885 4.55 10.52 -26.37
C SER A 885 4.10 11.95 -26.72
N ALA A 886 3.48 12.70 -25.81
CA ALA A 886 3.11 14.10 -26.00
C ALA A 886 4.33 15.00 -26.27
N GLY A 887 5.47 14.79 -25.61
CA GLY A 887 6.73 15.46 -25.91
C GLY A 887 7.25 15.09 -27.30
N GLY A 888 7.07 13.82 -27.70
CA GLY A 888 7.35 13.35 -29.06
C GLY A 888 6.46 14.00 -30.12
N HIS A 889 5.17 14.22 -29.82
CA HIS A 889 4.25 14.99 -30.67
C HIS A 889 4.69 16.44 -30.82
N LEU A 890 4.96 17.14 -29.70
CA LEU A 890 5.40 18.54 -29.72
C LEU A 890 6.75 18.70 -30.43
N ALA A 891 7.69 17.78 -30.19
CA ALA A 891 8.97 17.73 -30.91
C ALA A 891 8.76 17.53 -32.43
N SER A 892 7.90 16.59 -32.81
CA SER A 892 7.57 16.33 -34.22
C SER A 892 6.92 17.55 -34.87
N LEU A 893 6.02 18.23 -34.16
CA LEU A 893 5.33 19.42 -34.64
C LEU A 893 6.33 20.56 -34.86
N ALA A 894 7.14 20.89 -33.85
CA ALA A 894 8.16 21.93 -33.94
C ALA A 894 9.14 21.67 -35.09
N ALA A 895 9.58 20.41 -35.29
CA ALA A 895 10.51 20.06 -36.36
C ALA A 895 9.92 20.24 -37.77
N VAL A 896 8.63 20.01 -37.99
CA VAL A 896 8.01 20.16 -39.33
C VAL A 896 7.49 21.57 -39.61
N THR A 897 7.31 22.39 -38.57
CA THR A 897 6.85 23.78 -38.69
C THR A 897 7.96 24.81 -38.44
N ALA A 898 9.20 24.37 -38.25
CA ALA A 898 10.31 25.25 -37.90
C ALA A 898 10.60 26.32 -38.96
N ASP A 899 11.00 27.50 -38.48
CA ASP A 899 11.65 28.53 -39.29
C ASP A 899 13.16 28.58 -38.95
N ASP A 900 13.91 29.50 -39.55
CA ASP A 900 15.36 29.61 -39.32
C ASP A 900 15.74 29.75 -37.83
N SER A 901 14.87 30.38 -37.03
CA SER A 901 15.09 30.60 -35.59
C SER A 901 14.88 29.33 -34.75
N THR A 902 14.07 28.38 -35.21
CA THR A 902 13.75 27.14 -34.46
C THR A 902 14.20 25.85 -35.16
N ALA A 903 14.75 25.95 -36.37
CA ALA A 903 15.20 24.79 -37.14
C ALA A 903 16.27 23.98 -36.40
N VAL A 904 16.04 22.67 -36.30
CA VAL A 904 16.99 21.69 -35.74
C VAL A 904 17.56 20.82 -36.86
N LYS A 905 18.71 20.21 -36.63
CA LYS A 905 19.43 19.44 -37.65
C LYS A 905 18.88 18.02 -37.80
N ALA A 906 18.29 17.45 -36.75
CA ALA A 906 17.70 16.10 -36.73
C ALA A 906 16.67 15.96 -35.61
N ALA A 907 15.66 15.11 -35.79
CA ALA A 907 14.63 14.83 -34.78
C ALA A 907 14.50 13.31 -34.51
N GLY A 908 14.71 12.89 -33.26
CA GLY A 908 14.55 11.50 -32.83
C GLY A 908 13.46 11.40 -31.78
N VAL A 909 12.34 10.73 -32.08
CA VAL A 909 11.15 10.75 -31.20
C VAL A 909 10.60 9.36 -30.91
N PHE A 910 10.08 9.20 -29.70
CA PHE A 910 9.46 7.96 -29.23
C PHE A 910 7.93 8.06 -29.30
N PHE A 911 7.32 7.10 -30.01
CA PHE A 911 5.87 6.86 -30.10
C PHE A 911 4.99 8.14 -30.13
N PRO A 912 5.24 9.08 -31.08
CA PRO A 912 4.49 10.33 -31.13
C PRO A 912 3.05 10.12 -31.67
N PRO A 913 2.04 10.79 -31.10
CA PRO A 913 0.84 11.19 -31.85
C PRO A 913 1.21 12.08 -33.03
N THR A 914 0.60 11.90 -34.21
CA THR A 914 1.01 12.61 -35.44
C THR A 914 -0.14 13.05 -36.34
N ASN A 915 -1.33 12.46 -36.19
CA ASN A 915 -2.54 12.85 -36.91
C ASN A 915 -3.77 12.76 -35.99
N PHE A 916 -4.33 13.90 -35.64
CA PHE A 916 -5.52 13.99 -34.80
C PHE A 916 -6.85 13.98 -35.56
N LEU A 917 -6.84 14.12 -36.89
CA LEU A 917 -8.04 13.87 -37.71
C LEU A 917 -8.39 12.39 -37.78
N GLU A 918 -7.39 11.52 -37.61
CA GLU A 918 -7.56 10.08 -37.53
C GLU A 918 -6.73 9.52 -36.37
N TYR A 919 -7.37 9.40 -35.20
CA TYR A 919 -6.68 9.01 -33.97
C TYR A 919 -7.35 7.78 -33.34
N ARG A 920 -6.54 6.78 -32.95
CA ARG A 920 -7.03 5.49 -32.39
C ARG A 920 -8.09 4.80 -33.26
N GLY A 921 -7.92 4.86 -34.58
CA GLY A 921 -8.81 4.20 -35.55
C GLY A 921 -10.17 4.88 -35.75
N VAL A 922 -10.36 6.09 -35.22
CA VAL A 922 -11.57 6.89 -35.40
C VAL A 922 -11.21 8.14 -36.20
N LYS A 923 -11.95 8.38 -37.28
CA LYS A 923 -11.88 9.61 -38.07
C LYS A 923 -12.80 10.66 -37.47
N LEU A 924 -12.35 11.92 -37.44
CA LEU A 924 -13.21 13.03 -37.06
C LEU A 924 -14.32 13.22 -38.11
N SER A 925 -15.57 13.16 -37.66
CA SER A 925 -16.78 13.43 -38.44
C SER A 925 -17.91 13.80 -37.50
N ASP A 926 -19.03 14.31 -38.04
CA ASP A 926 -20.23 14.61 -37.25
C ASP A 926 -20.83 13.35 -36.57
N ASP A 927 -20.51 12.16 -37.09
CA ASP A 927 -20.96 10.86 -36.56
C ASP A 927 -19.95 10.23 -35.58
N ALA A 928 -18.82 10.89 -35.30
CA ALA A 928 -17.82 10.37 -34.37
C ALA A 928 -18.37 10.30 -32.93
N PRO A 929 -17.94 9.31 -32.11
CA PRO A 929 -18.38 9.21 -30.72
C PRO A 929 -18.13 10.51 -29.95
N LYS A 930 -19.14 10.99 -29.21
CA LYS A 930 -19.05 12.28 -28.47
C LYS A 930 -17.83 12.36 -27.56
N GLU A 931 -17.49 11.28 -26.85
CA GLU A 931 -16.31 11.21 -25.98
C GLU A 931 -14.99 11.37 -26.77
N HIS A 932 -14.94 10.88 -28.01
CA HIS A 932 -13.78 11.05 -28.89
C HIS A 932 -13.63 12.51 -29.31
N VAL A 933 -14.73 13.14 -29.72
CA VAL A 933 -14.79 14.56 -30.10
C VAL A 933 -14.42 15.45 -28.91
N GLU A 934 -15.01 15.22 -27.73
CA GLU A 934 -14.72 15.96 -26.50
C GLU A 934 -13.24 15.87 -26.10
N ARG A 935 -12.63 14.69 -26.22
CA ARG A 935 -11.20 14.50 -25.94
C ARG A 935 -10.32 15.32 -26.89
N LEU A 936 -10.61 15.30 -28.20
CA LEU A 936 -9.86 16.07 -29.18
C LEU A 936 -10.06 17.58 -29.02
N THR A 937 -11.28 18.00 -28.66
CA THR A 937 -11.58 19.41 -28.34
C THR A 937 -10.71 19.92 -27.21
N ARG A 938 -10.46 19.11 -26.16
CA ARG A 938 -9.57 19.49 -25.05
C ARG A 938 -8.11 19.68 -25.47
N PHE A 939 -7.65 19.06 -26.56
CA PHE A 939 -6.30 19.28 -27.10
C PHE A 939 -6.20 20.56 -27.93
N ALA A 940 -7.25 20.86 -28.71
CA ALA A 940 -7.27 22.02 -29.61
C ALA A 940 -7.70 23.34 -28.93
N PHE A 941 -8.36 23.28 -27.76
CA PHE A 941 -8.98 24.43 -27.11
C PHE A 941 -8.78 24.42 -25.58
N PRO A 942 -8.63 25.59 -24.93
CA PRO A 942 -8.62 25.71 -23.48
C PRO A 942 -9.93 25.21 -22.83
N PRO A 943 -9.90 24.80 -21.55
CA PRO A 943 -11.11 24.43 -20.81
C PRO A 943 -12.14 25.57 -20.77
N GLY A 944 -13.42 25.25 -20.97
CA GLY A 944 -14.54 26.21 -20.82
C GLY A 944 -15.08 26.82 -22.12
N ASN A 945 -14.59 26.41 -23.28
CA ASN A 945 -15.20 26.82 -24.55
C ASN A 945 -16.57 26.15 -24.78
N GLY A 946 -17.50 26.91 -25.35
CA GLY A 946 -18.83 26.44 -25.74
C GLY A 946 -18.79 25.37 -26.86
N PRO A 947 -19.95 24.92 -27.36
CA PRO A 947 -19.99 23.92 -28.43
C PRO A 947 -19.23 24.40 -29.67
N VAL A 948 -18.21 23.64 -30.07
CA VAL A 948 -17.36 23.89 -31.26
C VAL A 948 -17.87 23.03 -32.42
N SER A 949 -17.94 23.58 -33.62
CA SER A 949 -18.32 22.82 -34.82
C SER A 949 -17.24 21.82 -35.22
N THR A 950 -17.62 20.66 -35.80
CA THR A 950 -16.66 19.65 -36.27
C THR A 950 -15.67 20.22 -37.30
N SER A 951 -16.11 21.16 -38.15
CA SER A 951 -15.24 21.84 -39.11
C SER A 951 -14.20 22.75 -38.45
N GLU A 952 -14.59 23.48 -37.41
CA GLU A 952 -13.67 24.35 -36.66
C GLU A 952 -12.67 23.52 -35.84
N LEU A 953 -13.12 22.39 -35.27
CA LEU A 953 -12.22 21.45 -34.62
C LEU A 953 -11.24 20.82 -35.61
N ALA A 954 -11.71 20.42 -36.80
CA ALA A 954 -10.86 19.82 -37.84
C ALA A 954 -9.71 20.75 -38.25
N GLU A 955 -10.00 22.03 -38.53
CA GLU A 955 -8.97 23.02 -38.89
C GLU A 955 -7.87 23.13 -37.83
N LYS A 956 -8.24 23.13 -36.53
CA LYS A 956 -7.26 23.19 -35.44
C LYS A 956 -6.46 21.91 -35.29
N LEU A 957 -7.09 20.76 -35.47
CA LEU A 957 -6.40 19.47 -35.39
C LEU A 957 -5.46 19.24 -36.57
N GLU A 958 -5.78 19.76 -37.77
CA GLU A 958 -4.86 19.79 -38.91
C GLU A 958 -3.57 20.53 -38.56
N ALA A 959 -3.70 21.72 -37.98
CA ALA A 959 -2.56 22.52 -37.52
C ALA A 959 -1.75 21.88 -36.36
N LEU A 960 -2.32 20.88 -35.68
CA LEU A 960 -1.67 20.12 -34.62
C LEU A 960 -1.19 18.74 -35.06
N SER A 961 -1.27 18.39 -36.35
CA SER A 961 -0.98 17.06 -36.86
C SER A 961 0.32 17.06 -37.69
N PRO A 962 1.50 16.75 -37.09
CA PRO A 962 2.77 16.74 -37.80
C PRO A 962 2.78 15.97 -39.13
N ALA A 963 2.05 14.85 -39.20
CA ALA A 963 1.97 14.03 -40.42
C ALA A 963 1.27 14.75 -41.60
N LEU A 964 0.51 15.81 -41.34
CA LEU A 964 -0.18 16.62 -42.35
C LEU A 964 0.62 17.88 -42.75
N LEU A 965 1.68 18.21 -42.00
CA LEU A 965 2.42 19.47 -42.11
C LEU A 965 3.84 19.29 -42.68
N VAL A 966 4.22 18.05 -43.02
CA VAL A 966 5.56 17.74 -43.55
C VAL A 966 5.81 18.49 -44.86
N THR A 967 6.97 19.17 -44.93
CA THR A 967 7.51 19.79 -46.12
C THR A 967 8.92 19.26 -46.41
N PRO A 968 9.49 19.47 -47.61
CA PRO A 968 10.88 19.10 -47.91
C PRO A 968 11.94 19.80 -47.03
N GLN A 969 11.53 20.79 -46.23
CA GLN A 969 12.40 21.52 -45.30
C GLN A 969 12.53 20.84 -43.94
N ALA A 970 11.71 19.82 -43.64
CA ALA A 970 11.80 19.10 -42.37
C ALA A 970 13.16 18.38 -42.23
N PRO A 971 13.72 18.29 -41.01
CA PRO A 971 14.99 17.59 -40.78
C PRO A 971 14.83 16.07 -40.90
N PRO A 972 15.93 15.30 -40.99
CA PRO A 972 15.88 13.86 -40.87
C PRO A 972 15.20 13.40 -39.57
N PHE A 973 14.41 12.32 -39.64
CA PHE A 973 13.69 11.76 -38.49
C PHE A 973 14.13 10.34 -38.14
N LEU A 974 14.24 10.05 -36.84
CA LEU A 974 14.23 8.70 -36.30
C LEU A 974 12.97 8.52 -35.45
N LEU A 975 12.11 7.58 -35.85
CA LEU A 975 10.90 7.22 -35.13
C LEU A 975 11.16 5.88 -34.42
N ILE A 976 10.91 5.83 -33.12
CA ILE A 976 11.02 4.58 -32.35
C ILE A 976 9.68 4.31 -31.68
N HIS A 977 9.06 3.15 -31.96
CA HIS A 977 7.71 2.87 -31.51
C HIS A 977 7.53 1.38 -31.23
N GLY A 978 6.93 1.03 -30.10
CA GLY A 978 6.52 -0.34 -29.81
C GLY A 978 5.33 -0.80 -30.66
N ASP A 979 5.32 -2.05 -31.12
CA ASP A 979 4.15 -2.60 -31.84
C ASP A 979 2.99 -3.01 -30.91
N ALA A 980 3.21 -2.98 -29.60
CA ALA A 980 2.23 -3.27 -28.55
C ALA A 980 1.83 -2.02 -27.74
N ASP A 981 2.09 -0.81 -28.26
CA ASP A 981 1.71 0.46 -27.64
C ASP A 981 0.18 0.60 -27.50
N PRO A 982 -0.38 0.62 -26.28
CA PRO A 982 -1.83 0.69 -26.07
C PRO A 982 -2.37 2.13 -26.07
N LEU A 983 -1.49 3.14 -26.06
CA LEU A 983 -1.86 4.55 -25.87
C LEU A 983 -1.78 5.34 -27.17
N VAL A 984 -0.70 5.20 -27.93
CA VAL A 984 -0.52 5.81 -29.24
C VAL A 984 -0.38 4.69 -30.27
N PRO A 985 -1.32 4.53 -31.22
CA PRO A 985 -1.21 3.47 -32.20
C PRO A 985 0.05 3.61 -33.05
N LEU A 986 0.76 2.50 -33.32
CA LEU A 986 1.89 2.44 -34.26
C LEU A 986 1.58 3.08 -35.63
N ALA A 987 0.30 3.05 -36.04
CA ALA A 987 -0.18 3.73 -37.24
C ALA A 987 0.20 5.22 -37.29
N GLN A 988 0.30 5.91 -36.15
CA GLN A 988 0.70 7.32 -36.08
C GLN A 988 2.15 7.52 -36.57
N SER A 989 3.11 6.72 -36.08
CA SER A 989 4.49 6.78 -36.60
C SER A 989 4.57 6.36 -38.06
N LYS A 990 3.78 5.37 -38.49
CA LYS A 990 3.72 4.98 -39.92
C LYS A 990 3.17 6.10 -40.81
N MET A 991 2.18 6.86 -40.35
CA MET A 991 1.63 8.00 -41.09
C MET A 991 2.66 9.12 -41.24
N LEU A 992 3.42 9.44 -40.17
CA LEU A 992 4.47 10.45 -40.25
C LEU A 992 5.64 10.00 -41.13
N LEU A 993 6.06 8.73 -41.02
CA LEU A 993 7.08 8.14 -41.90
C LEU A 993 6.69 8.30 -43.38
N ALA A 994 5.47 7.90 -43.74
CA ALA A 994 4.99 7.99 -45.12
C ALA A 994 4.92 9.44 -45.63
N ALA A 995 4.59 10.40 -44.77
CA ALA A 995 4.59 11.82 -45.11
C ALA A 995 6.02 12.35 -45.36
N LEU A 996 6.99 11.96 -44.52
CA LEU A 996 8.41 12.30 -44.66
C LEU A 996 9.00 11.73 -45.95
N GLU A 997 8.77 10.44 -46.22
CA GLU A 997 9.21 9.79 -47.46
C GLU A 997 8.64 10.47 -48.70
N LYS A 998 7.34 10.82 -48.68
CA LYS A 998 6.67 11.52 -49.78
C LYS A 998 7.26 12.91 -50.04
N ALA A 999 7.72 13.61 -48.99
CA ALA A 999 8.37 14.91 -49.09
C ALA A 999 9.86 14.81 -49.46
N GLY A 1000 10.42 13.59 -49.56
CA GLY A 1000 11.84 13.38 -49.84
C GLY A 1000 12.75 13.61 -48.61
N VAL A 1001 12.19 13.59 -47.41
CA VAL A 1001 12.92 13.77 -46.15
C VAL A 1001 13.41 12.42 -45.64
N PRO A 1002 14.71 12.26 -45.30
CA PRO A 1002 15.23 11.00 -44.75
C PRO A 1002 14.53 10.65 -43.42
N ALA A 1003 13.96 9.45 -43.32
CA ALA A 1003 13.30 9.00 -42.10
C ALA A 1003 13.44 7.49 -41.91
N GLU A 1004 13.57 7.06 -40.66
CA GLU A 1004 13.63 5.65 -40.27
C GLU A 1004 12.61 5.37 -39.16
N LEU A 1005 11.99 4.18 -39.18
CA LEU A 1005 11.11 3.69 -38.13
C LEU A 1005 11.64 2.38 -37.54
N ILE A 1006 12.09 2.45 -36.29
CA ILE A 1006 12.43 1.28 -35.49
C ILE A 1006 11.18 0.83 -34.73
N VAL A 1007 10.74 -0.39 -35.02
CA VAL A 1007 9.60 -1.00 -34.33
C VAL A 1007 10.10 -1.95 -33.25
N LYS A 1008 9.90 -1.60 -31.98
CA LYS A 1008 10.20 -2.49 -30.85
C LYS A 1008 9.10 -3.55 -30.75
N LYS A 1009 9.43 -4.78 -31.14
CA LYS A 1009 8.52 -5.91 -31.00
C LYS A 1009 8.19 -6.15 -29.52
N GLY A 1010 6.90 -6.20 -29.20
CA GLY A 1010 6.38 -6.28 -27.83
C GLY A 1010 6.53 -5.00 -27.00
N GLY A 1011 7.02 -3.89 -27.57
CA GLY A 1011 7.18 -2.64 -26.85
C GLY A 1011 5.83 -1.99 -26.54
N GLY A 1012 5.60 -1.61 -25.27
CA GLY A 1012 4.43 -0.85 -24.82
C GLY A 1012 4.63 0.67 -24.88
N HIS A 1013 3.91 1.43 -24.06
CA HIS A 1013 4.01 2.90 -23.97
C HIS A 1013 4.41 3.36 -22.57
N PRO A 1014 5.70 3.35 -22.15
CA PRO A 1014 6.97 2.91 -22.74
C PRO A 1014 7.28 1.39 -22.51
N TRP A 1015 8.53 0.94 -22.62
CA TRP A 1015 8.97 -0.43 -22.28
C TRP A 1015 10.21 -0.47 -21.37
N LEU A 1016 10.40 -1.59 -20.65
CA LEU A 1016 11.43 -1.74 -19.60
C LEU A 1016 12.86 -1.50 -20.11
N THR A 1017 13.17 -1.95 -21.33
CA THR A 1017 14.52 -1.81 -21.91
C THR A 1017 14.68 -0.59 -22.82
N ILE A 1018 13.78 0.40 -22.75
CA ILE A 1018 13.80 1.59 -23.64
C ILE A 1018 15.13 2.36 -23.66
N HIS A 1019 15.93 2.22 -22.61
CA HIS A 1019 17.29 2.77 -22.55
C HIS A 1019 18.24 2.20 -23.62
N GLU A 1020 17.97 0.99 -24.14
CA GLU A 1020 18.67 0.41 -25.29
C GLU A 1020 18.38 1.21 -26.57
N GLU A 1021 17.11 1.56 -26.80
CA GLU A 1021 16.74 2.38 -27.95
C GLU A 1021 17.14 3.85 -27.79
N VAL A 1022 17.26 4.35 -26.56
CA VAL A 1022 17.90 5.65 -26.28
C VAL A 1022 19.36 5.63 -26.71
N GLN A 1023 20.07 4.51 -26.50
CA GLN A 1023 21.44 4.35 -27.00
C GLN A 1023 21.47 4.36 -28.54
N ILE A 1024 20.56 3.64 -29.20
CA ILE A 1024 20.45 3.65 -30.66
C ILE A 1024 20.17 5.06 -31.19
N MET A 1025 19.27 5.79 -30.54
CA MET A 1025 18.97 7.17 -30.90
C MET A 1025 20.19 8.09 -30.73
N ALA A 1026 20.94 7.94 -29.64
CA ALA A 1026 22.15 8.72 -29.42
C ALA A 1026 23.23 8.41 -30.46
N ASP A 1027 23.40 7.13 -30.84
CA ASP A 1027 24.30 6.73 -31.92
C ASP A 1027 23.85 7.31 -33.28
N TRP A 1028 22.56 7.33 -33.55
CA TRP A 1028 22.01 7.97 -34.75
C TRP A 1028 22.25 9.49 -34.77
N PHE A 1029 22.12 10.16 -33.62
CA PHE A 1029 22.44 11.58 -33.51
C PHE A 1029 23.93 11.88 -33.72
N ASP A 1030 24.85 10.99 -33.34
CA ASP A 1030 26.28 11.15 -33.65
C ASP A 1030 26.48 11.27 -35.16
N GLU A 1031 25.77 10.46 -35.95
CA GLU A 1031 25.85 10.50 -37.42
C GLU A 1031 25.19 11.76 -38.01
N GLN A 1032 23.96 12.07 -37.60
CA GLN A 1032 23.19 13.18 -38.18
C GLN A 1032 23.76 14.55 -37.83
N LEU A 1033 24.36 14.67 -36.64
CA LEU A 1033 24.92 15.92 -36.15
C LEU A 1033 26.41 16.03 -36.44
N SER A 1034 27.11 15.02 -36.97
CA SER A 1034 28.53 15.11 -37.37
C SER A 1034 28.77 16.09 -38.54
N GLU A 1035 29.98 16.62 -38.66
CA GLU A 1035 30.39 17.37 -39.86
C GLU A 1035 30.49 16.40 -41.04
N LYS A 1036 29.68 16.60 -42.08
CA LYS A 1036 29.91 16.03 -43.41
C LYS A 1036 30.51 17.07 -44.33
#